data_AF-A0A2G7G9J3-F1
#
_entry.id   AF-A0A2G7G9J3-F1
#
_cell.length_a   1.000
_cell.length_b   1.000
_cell.length_c   1.000
_cell.angle_alpha   90.00
_cell.angle_beta   90.00
_cell.angle_gamma   90.00
#
_symmetry.space_group_name_H-M   'P 1'
#
loop_
_entity.id
_entity.type
_entity.pdbx_description
1 polymer ?
#
loop_
_entity_poly.entity_id
_entity_poly.type
_entity_poly.pdbx_seq_one_letter_code
_entity_poly.pdbx_strand_id
1 'polypeptide(L)'
;MPIRPLDEWAAARTQSLPLSALKGAVVGIDASHYIKQHLLHPSTREPLLVALGGFPFALRNNIERELQIFKDSGVTCVFVFDGLDFGTKNQRPHVSPESVRAFEQAWDLYDQQQADQVVDAFSGAGTPRPESLYRFLQRILHNNGIDYIVAPYSAAAQLAYLSKGSNPLVDAVCGPSEVLMFDVDKLITRIDADPAQFCWITKQTCQEELGRLSNEQFLDFCLLLGSLFLPTFPIFENPAFPGKGATIRDALPMFNSAGRSALSLCAQFEEDRRMQELQYTDRYKRAFMTVKHHVFVDTEGRVGPMDPENTSSDMHELIGQRLPEELYFYLSKGVLGADVPNYLTSGEVVVSRPLGVEDTEIYRQVAGTTLTPIRTQAICLLSNSLHRFYQTKVIQVRTWYDERSDTSVNLKSLPSVKDTIQSWKIRIDQLPEGLKKLQRTIGPFKFAVQSLKDSEFVSKSLSARESQPLSSQEEILANVFWRFLQLRGYIDEKHQLTSWGLCLEQALSVLDPADNLEEAAFLAIEMVRFGVLNAKQWFAHVSGGPMRGSDEDKNFNILVSRVACIAKLQHKSIGYSGPLSRQLLCYRSLVSEVRATLRNLIEVVLTGLLLSGDADRDRDDWTGLSVKLPFIDDNDCGLGIAVRTYLDDLPLQADPTSPDARAEVKSKGKEWFQHSDSFTGNLDLAFRLWDAVYKGTQHAGKEFKEGKLFGDANSWLAERRLSPRFIFSIITMARLSYLLVSCLSVVSAASAVVDLVPKNFDNVVLKSGKPALVEFFAPWCGHCKNLAPVYEELGQAFAHAEDKVTIGKVDADEHRDLGKKFGIQGFPTLKWFDGKGDKPVDYNGGRDLESLSSFVSEKTGIKPRGPKQEPSEVEMLTDSSFKTTIGGDKDVLVAFTAPWCGHCKNLAPTWESLAKDFVLEPNVVIAKVDAEAENAKATAREQGVTGYPTIKFFPKGSKEGIAYSGARSEEAFVEFVNEKAGTHRAVGGGLDDKAGIIASLDELVAKYTSSQNVEELLGEVKKAAKGLQDKYAQYYVKVAEKLSQNKEYADKEFARVKKIIAKGGSAPEKVDDLISRSNVLRQFLSQEKADMDMKDEL
;
A
#
# COMPACT_ATOMS: atom_id res chain seq x y z
N MET A 1 -5.33 2.57 25.48
CA MET A 1 -6.30 3.40 24.71
C MET A 1 -7.03 4.22 25.75
N PRO A 2 -7.05 5.55 25.61
CA PRO A 2 -7.69 6.39 26.61
C PRO A 2 -9.17 6.05 26.78
N ILE A 3 -9.66 6.14 28.01
CA ILE A 3 -11.10 6.18 28.30
C ILE A 3 -11.59 7.54 27.82
N ARG A 4 -11.91 7.67 26.52
CA ARG A 4 -12.17 8.97 25.88
C ARG A 4 -13.19 9.83 26.65
N PRO A 5 -14.34 9.28 27.12
CA PRO A 5 -15.29 10.08 27.88
C PRO A 5 -14.71 10.63 29.19
N LEU A 6 -13.81 9.88 29.84
CA LEU A 6 -13.14 10.28 31.06
C LEU A 6 -12.04 11.30 30.80
N ASP A 7 -11.24 11.14 29.74
CA ASP A 7 -10.24 12.12 29.32
C ASP A 7 -10.87 13.47 29.00
N GLU A 8 -11.95 13.48 28.20
CA GLU A 8 -12.70 14.70 27.84
C GLU A 8 -13.29 15.38 29.08
N TRP A 9 -13.84 14.59 30.01
CA TRP A 9 -14.39 15.10 31.26
C TRP A 9 -13.29 15.62 32.21
N ALA A 10 -12.16 14.93 32.29
CA ALA A 10 -11.03 15.27 33.15
C ALA A 10 -10.29 16.51 32.66
N ALA A 11 -10.20 16.73 31.35
CA ALA A 11 -9.55 17.89 30.75
C ALA A 11 -10.11 19.24 31.25
N ALA A 12 -11.40 19.28 31.60
CA ALA A 12 -12.03 20.48 32.18
C ALA A 12 -11.75 20.67 33.69
N ARG A 13 -11.06 19.72 34.34
CA ARG A 13 -10.82 19.63 35.79
C ARG A 13 -9.34 19.52 36.16
N THR A 14 -8.46 19.44 35.16
CA THR A 14 -7.02 19.40 35.41
C THR A 14 -6.53 20.72 35.98
N GLN A 15 -5.58 20.65 36.89
CA GLN A 15 -4.82 21.80 37.38
C GLN A 15 -3.51 21.92 36.61
N SER A 16 -3.04 23.15 36.34
CA SER A 16 -1.74 23.39 35.72
C SER A 16 -0.73 23.86 36.77
N LEU A 17 0.48 23.31 36.73
CA LEU A 17 1.62 23.71 37.57
C LEU A 17 2.90 23.86 36.72
N PRO A 18 3.87 24.69 37.15
CA PRO A 18 5.16 24.76 36.49
C PRO A 18 5.95 23.46 36.68
N LEU A 19 6.73 23.04 35.67
CA LEU A 19 7.58 21.84 35.75
C LEU A 19 8.55 21.88 36.93
N SER A 20 8.98 23.08 37.37
CA SER A 20 9.79 23.27 38.58
C SER A 20 9.15 22.70 39.87
N ALA A 21 7.83 22.48 39.90
CA ALA A 21 7.14 21.83 41.01
C ALA A 21 7.47 20.33 41.12
N LEU A 22 8.00 19.72 40.06
CA LEU A 22 8.47 18.33 40.02
C LEU A 22 9.98 18.20 40.28
N LYS A 23 10.65 19.27 40.72
CA LYS A 23 12.09 19.24 40.95
C LYS A 23 12.45 18.17 41.99
N GLY A 24 13.34 17.26 41.61
CA GLY A 24 13.78 16.13 42.42
C GLY A 24 12.86 14.92 42.37
N ALA A 25 11.72 15.00 41.66
CA ALA A 25 10.81 13.88 41.48
C ALA A 25 11.23 12.98 40.31
N VAL A 26 10.88 11.70 40.42
CA VAL A 26 10.92 10.73 39.33
C VAL A 26 9.52 10.61 38.71
N VAL A 27 9.40 10.97 37.44
CA VAL A 27 8.16 10.88 36.68
C VAL A 27 8.20 9.64 35.80
N GLY A 28 7.26 8.71 36.04
CA GLY A 28 7.05 7.56 35.19
C GLY A 28 6.16 7.95 34.01
N ILE A 29 6.62 7.76 32.78
CA ILE A 29 5.95 8.23 31.57
C ILE A 29 5.47 7.04 30.74
N ASP A 30 4.18 6.97 30.48
CA ASP A 30 3.58 6.06 29.49
C ASP A 30 4.03 6.50 28.08
N ALA A 31 4.83 5.65 27.42
CA ALA A 31 5.44 5.98 26.14
C ALA A 31 4.41 6.14 25.01
N SER A 32 3.34 5.34 25.02
CA SER A 32 2.27 5.36 24.03
C SER A 32 1.52 6.69 24.08
N HIS A 33 1.20 7.14 25.30
CA HIS A 33 0.57 8.43 25.55
C HIS A 33 1.49 9.58 25.18
N TYR A 34 2.76 9.52 25.58
CA TYR A 34 3.76 10.54 25.26
C TYR A 34 3.89 10.76 23.74
N ILE A 35 4.05 9.67 22.96
CA ILE A 35 4.11 9.75 21.49
C ILE A 35 2.82 10.34 20.93
N LYS A 36 1.66 9.88 21.42
CA LYS A 36 0.36 10.35 20.94
C LYS A 36 0.16 11.85 21.19
N GLN A 37 0.66 12.38 22.31
CA GLN A 37 0.63 13.82 22.58
C GLN A 37 1.42 14.58 21.52
N HIS A 38 2.63 14.13 21.19
CA HIS A 38 3.42 14.76 20.12
C HIS A 38 2.73 14.70 18.75
N LEU A 39 2.05 13.60 18.41
CA LEU A 39 1.36 13.46 17.13
C LEU A 39 0.07 14.30 17.02
N LEU A 40 -0.56 14.65 18.14
CA LEU A 40 -1.84 15.37 18.16
C LEU A 40 -1.71 16.84 18.55
N HIS A 41 -0.65 17.22 19.26
CA HIS A 41 -0.52 18.56 19.82
C HIS A 41 -0.31 19.60 18.70
N PRO A 42 -1.05 20.73 18.69
CA PRO A 42 -1.02 21.70 17.59
C PRO A 42 0.38 22.25 17.22
N SER A 43 1.30 22.36 18.19
CA SER A 43 2.65 22.89 17.95
C SER A 43 3.65 21.85 17.43
N THR A 44 3.38 20.55 17.60
CA THR A 44 4.31 19.47 17.24
C THR A 44 3.77 18.56 16.15
N ARG A 45 2.45 18.54 15.94
CA ARG A 45 1.80 17.72 14.92
C ARG A 45 2.26 18.12 13.52
N GLU A 46 2.41 17.12 12.66
CA GLU A 46 2.72 17.31 11.25
C GLU A 46 1.49 16.91 10.41
N PRO A 47 0.70 17.87 9.90
CA PRO A 47 -0.57 17.60 9.23
C PRO A 47 -0.50 16.63 8.06
N LEU A 48 0.59 16.69 7.28
CA LEU A 48 0.78 15.89 6.06
C LEU A 48 1.46 14.54 6.33
N LEU A 49 1.71 14.17 7.59
CA LEU A 49 2.41 12.93 7.94
C LEU A 49 1.73 11.69 7.34
N VAL A 50 0.40 11.61 7.41
CA VAL A 50 -0.36 10.46 6.86
C VAL A 50 -0.36 10.42 5.32
N ALA A 51 -0.07 11.55 4.65
CA ALA A 51 0.04 11.63 3.20
C ALA A 51 1.45 11.30 2.68
N LEU A 52 2.46 11.32 3.55
CA LEU A 52 3.85 11.00 3.24
C LEU A 52 4.28 9.62 3.76
N GLY A 53 3.68 9.19 4.87
CA GLY A 53 4.18 8.11 5.70
C GLY A 53 5.51 8.48 6.39
N GLY A 54 6.12 7.49 7.04
CA GLY A 54 7.38 7.66 7.75
C GLY A 54 7.20 8.25 9.14
N PHE A 55 8.29 8.77 9.69
CA PHE A 55 8.30 9.45 10.98
C PHE A 55 8.20 10.97 10.78
N PRO A 56 7.57 11.71 11.72
CA PRO A 56 7.55 13.16 11.65
C PRO A 56 8.98 13.73 11.68
N PHE A 57 9.25 14.70 10.80
CA PHE A 57 10.56 15.31 10.62
C PHE A 57 11.06 16.06 11.86
N ALA A 58 10.16 16.71 12.60
CA ALA A 58 10.48 17.50 13.78
C ALA A 58 10.49 16.69 15.09
N LEU A 59 9.91 15.47 15.09
CA LEU A 59 9.65 14.70 16.31
C LEU A 59 10.92 14.47 17.15
N ARG A 60 12.03 14.07 16.51
CA ARG A 60 13.30 13.86 17.21
C ARG A 60 13.74 15.10 17.98
N ASN A 61 13.81 16.24 17.31
CA ASN A 61 14.31 17.48 17.91
C ASN A 61 13.35 17.99 18.99
N ASN A 62 12.04 17.78 18.83
CA ASN A 62 11.04 18.13 19.84
C ASN A 62 11.25 17.30 21.12
N ILE A 63 11.41 15.98 20.99
CA ILE A 63 11.68 15.09 22.12
C ILE A 63 13.02 15.44 22.78
N GLU A 64 14.11 15.58 22.01
CA GLU A 64 15.43 15.90 22.57
C GLU A 64 15.43 17.24 23.32
N ARG A 65 14.72 18.25 22.82
CA ARG A 65 14.52 19.53 23.52
C ARG A 65 13.75 19.35 24.81
N GLU A 66 12.66 18.59 24.80
CA GLU A 66 11.84 18.34 25.97
C GLU A 66 12.60 17.56 27.04
N LEU A 67 13.36 16.53 26.66
CA LEU A 67 14.25 15.78 27.55
C LEU A 67 15.30 16.69 28.20
N GLN A 68 15.82 17.67 27.47
CA GLN A 68 16.72 18.68 28.02
C GLN A 68 16.01 19.58 29.04
N ILE A 69 14.77 19.99 28.77
CA ILE A 69 13.96 20.80 29.71
C ILE A 69 13.68 20.04 31.00
N PHE A 70 13.42 18.73 30.94
CA PHE A 70 13.29 17.90 32.15
C PHE A 70 14.56 17.91 32.97
N LYS A 71 15.72 17.69 32.33
CA LYS A 71 17.04 17.73 33.00
C LYS A 71 17.29 19.09 33.65
N ASP A 72 17.04 20.18 32.92
CA ASP A 72 17.26 21.55 33.40
C ASP A 72 16.32 21.90 34.58
N SER A 73 15.11 21.32 34.58
CA SER A 73 14.13 21.46 35.67
C SER A 73 14.42 20.56 36.88
N GLY A 74 15.43 19.68 36.78
CA GLY A 74 15.76 18.70 37.81
C GLY A 74 14.72 17.59 37.96
N VAL A 75 14.02 17.25 36.87
CA VAL A 75 13.03 16.16 36.81
C VAL A 75 13.70 14.92 36.23
N THR A 76 13.58 13.78 36.92
CA THR A 76 14.04 12.49 36.39
C THR A 76 12.87 11.80 35.70
N CYS A 77 13.10 11.19 34.54
CA CYS A 77 12.06 10.49 33.80
C CYS A 77 12.41 9.02 33.63
N VAL A 78 11.40 8.15 33.75
CA VAL A 78 11.49 6.73 33.41
C VAL A 78 10.36 6.42 32.43
N PHE A 79 10.70 5.97 31.23
CA PHE A 79 9.70 5.64 30.22
C PHE A 79 9.27 4.17 30.33
N VAL A 80 7.96 3.93 30.26
CA VAL A 80 7.37 2.59 30.27
C VAL A 80 6.60 2.38 28.98
N PHE A 81 7.00 1.34 28.24
CA PHE A 81 6.38 0.94 26.98
C PHE A 81 5.42 -0.24 27.20
N ASP A 82 4.34 -0.29 26.43
CA ASP A 82 3.50 -1.50 26.36
C ASP A 82 4.31 -2.67 25.75
N GLY A 83 4.06 -3.87 26.26
CA GLY A 83 4.69 -5.12 25.84
C GLY A 83 3.77 -6.01 25.02
N LEU A 84 3.50 -7.21 25.54
CA LEU A 84 2.67 -8.20 24.88
C LEU A 84 1.19 -7.76 24.84
N ASP A 85 0.50 -8.27 23.83
CA ASP A 85 -0.95 -8.21 23.78
C ASP A 85 -1.55 -9.05 24.92
N PHE A 86 -2.63 -8.55 25.50
CA PHE A 86 -3.39 -9.28 26.51
C PHE A 86 -4.81 -9.63 26.04
N GLY A 87 -5.34 -10.73 26.56
CA GLY A 87 -6.67 -11.26 26.24
C GLY A 87 -6.79 -11.82 24.82
N THR A 88 -7.93 -12.44 24.52
CA THR A 88 -8.25 -12.90 23.16
C THR A 88 -8.94 -11.79 22.36
N LYS A 89 -8.25 -11.29 21.31
CA LYS A 89 -8.82 -10.35 20.34
C LYS A 89 -9.76 -11.11 19.41
N ASN A 90 -11.04 -11.22 19.77
CA ASN A 90 -12.04 -11.98 19.00
C ASN A 90 -12.48 -11.32 17.67
N GLN A 91 -11.98 -10.13 17.34
CA GLN A 91 -12.40 -9.40 16.13
C GLN A 91 -11.22 -9.24 15.17
N ARG A 92 -11.49 -9.45 13.87
CA ARG A 92 -10.52 -9.13 12.81
C ARG A 92 -10.14 -7.63 12.90
N PRO A 93 -8.88 -7.27 12.64
CA PRO A 93 -8.49 -5.88 12.58
C PRO A 93 -9.27 -5.17 11.48
N HIS A 94 -9.94 -4.08 11.83
CA HIS A 94 -10.60 -3.22 10.86
C HIS A 94 -10.11 -1.78 11.09
N VAL A 95 -9.82 -1.06 10.00
CA VAL A 95 -9.56 0.39 10.07
C VAL A 95 -10.90 1.09 10.22
N SER A 96 -11.06 2.01 11.17
CA SER A 96 -12.34 2.73 11.35
C SER A 96 -12.85 3.27 10.00
N PRO A 97 -14.11 2.94 9.60
CA PRO A 97 -14.70 3.46 8.38
C PRO A 97 -14.68 4.98 8.31
N GLU A 98 -14.78 5.66 9.45
CA GLU A 98 -14.70 7.12 9.58
C GLU A 98 -13.33 7.63 9.17
N SER A 99 -12.25 7.03 9.67
CA SER A 99 -10.88 7.42 9.31
C SER A 99 -10.58 7.16 7.84
N VAL A 100 -11.09 6.08 7.26
CA VAL A 100 -10.98 5.82 5.81
C VAL A 100 -11.67 6.92 5.01
N ARG A 101 -12.93 7.25 5.36
CA ARG A 101 -13.68 8.34 4.69
C ARG A 101 -12.97 9.69 4.81
N ALA A 102 -12.43 10.02 5.97
CA ALA A 102 -11.70 11.28 6.18
C ALA A 102 -10.41 11.34 5.35
N PHE A 103 -9.70 10.22 5.23
CA PHE A 103 -8.50 10.12 4.41
C PHE A 103 -8.81 10.27 2.91
N GLU A 104 -9.88 9.62 2.42
CA GLU A 104 -10.34 9.79 1.02
C GLU A 104 -10.72 11.25 0.74
N GLN A 105 -11.48 11.87 1.64
CA GLN A 105 -11.86 13.28 1.50
C GLN A 105 -10.65 14.22 1.43
N ALA A 106 -9.58 13.94 2.18
CA ALA A 106 -8.36 14.72 2.13
C ALA A 106 -7.65 14.62 0.76
N TRP A 107 -7.65 13.43 0.14
CA TRP A 107 -7.14 13.24 -1.21
C TRP A 107 -8.04 13.89 -2.28
N ASP A 108 -9.37 13.81 -2.15
CA ASP A 108 -10.30 14.49 -3.05
C ASP A 108 -10.06 16.00 -3.08
N LEU A 109 -9.82 16.62 -1.91
CA LEU A 109 -9.48 18.04 -1.80
C LEU A 109 -8.13 18.35 -2.45
N TYR A 110 -7.15 17.45 -2.31
CA TYR A 110 -5.84 17.60 -2.94
C TYR A 110 -5.92 17.55 -4.47
N ASP A 111 -6.67 16.57 -5.00
CA ASP A 111 -6.86 16.38 -6.44
C ASP A 111 -7.68 17.54 -7.06
N GLN A 112 -8.56 18.17 -6.29
CA GLN A 112 -9.28 19.40 -6.67
C GLN A 112 -8.45 20.69 -6.51
N GLN A 113 -7.18 20.58 -6.09
CA GLN A 113 -6.27 21.71 -5.87
C GLN A 113 -6.75 22.72 -4.81
N GLN A 114 -7.53 22.26 -3.82
CA GLN A 114 -8.05 23.10 -2.73
C GLN A 114 -7.04 23.18 -1.57
N ALA A 115 -5.87 23.75 -1.83
CA ALA A 115 -4.71 23.73 -0.93
C ALA A 115 -5.02 24.16 0.52
N ASP A 116 -5.89 25.17 0.71
CA ASP A 116 -6.24 25.70 2.03
C ASP A 116 -6.98 24.68 2.92
N GLN A 117 -7.73 23.74 2.33
CA GLN A 117 -8.49 22.73 3.06
C GLN A 117 -7.73 21.41 3.22
N VAL A 118 -6.75 21.13 2.34
CA VAL A 118 -5.99 19.87 2.32
C VAL A 118 -5.25 19.62 3.63
N VAL A 119 -4.59 20.65 4.16
CA VAL A 119 -3.77 20.53 5.37
C VAL A 119 -4.65 20.17 6.57
N ASP A 120 -5.79 20.86 6.72
CA ASP A 120 -6.73 20.59 7.80
C ASP A 120 -7.40 19.21 7.65
N ALA A 121 -7.74 18.81 6.42
CA ALA A 121 -8.34 17.52 6.14
C ALA A 121 -7.39 16.36 6.49
N PHE A 122 -6.12 16.41 6.05
CA PHE A 122 -5.13 15.39 6.43
C PHE A 122 -4.83 15.41 7.93
N SER A 123 -4.78 16.59 8.56
CA SER A 123 -4.64 16.69 10.01
C SER A 123 -5.78 16.02 10.77
N GLY A 124 -6.99 16.00 10.20
CA GLY A 124 -8.18 15.36 10.79
C GLY A 124 -8.35 13.89 10.45
N ALA A 125 -7.63 13.36 9.44
CA ALA A 125 -7.79 11.99 8.94
C ALA A 125 -7.25 10.92 9.91
N GLY A 126 -6.33 11.30 10.80
CA GLY A 126 -5.83 10.47 11.89
C GLY A 126 -4.31 10.52 12.03
N THR A 127 -3.76 9.64 12.87
CA THR A 127 -2.32 9.56 13.14
C THR A 127 -1.85 8.10 13.13
N PRO A 128 -0.55 7.85 12.87
CA PRO A 128 0.04 6.54 13.03
C PRO A 128 -0.13 5.99 14.45
N ARG A 129 -0.12 4.67 14.57
CA ARG A 129 -0.14 3.97 15.86
C ARG A 129 1.16 4.24 16.64
N PRO A 130 1.11 4.65 17.92
CA PRO A 130 2.31 4.94 18.72
C PRO A 130 3.35 3.81 18.75
N GLU A 131 2.89 2.56 18.70
CA GLU A 131 3.70 1.34 18.71
C GLU A 131 4.71 1.31 17.55
N SER A 132 4.35 1.89 16.40
CA SER A 132 5.25 2.01 15.23
C SER A 132 6.47 2.89 15.49
N LEU A 133 6.43 3.74 16.53
CA LEU A 133 7.49 4.68 16.91
C LEU A 133 8.27 4.22 18.15
N TYR A 134 7.98 3.04 18.72
CA TYR A 134 8.64 2.59 19.95
C TYR A 134 10.15 2.47 19.81
N ARG A 135 10.63 1.76 18.78
CA ARG A 135 12.08 1.61 18.55
C ARG A 135 12.77 2.93 18.28
N PHE A 136 12.09 3.84 17.60
CA PHE A 136 12.57 5.19 17.35
C PHE A 136 12.75 5.97 18.66
N LEU A 137 11.73 5.98 19.53
CA LEU A 137 11.80 6.63 20.84
C LEU A 137 12.84 5.98 21.76
N GLN A 138 12.87 4.64 21.86
CA GLN A 138 13.84 3.90 22.67
C GLN A 138 15.28 4.27 22.31
N ARG A 139 15.59 4.43 21.02
CA ARG A 139 16.90 4.88 20.57
C ARG A 139 17.20 6.33 20.97
N ILE A 140 16.21 7.25 20.91
CA ILE A 140 16.38 8.63 21.38
C ILE A 140 16.65 8.64 22.88
N LEU A 141 15.87 7.89 23.67
CA LEU A 141 16.03 7.80 25.12
C LEU A 141 17.42 7.25 25.50
N HIS A 142 17.84 6.16 24.87
CA HIS A 142 19.16 5.57 25.07
C HIS A 142 20.28 6.56 24.76
N ASN A 143 20.23 7.24 23.61
CA ASN A 143 21.23 8.24 23.22
C ASN A 143 21.29 9.45 24.18
N ASN A 144 20.20 9.73 24.90
CA ASN A 144 20.11 10.81 25.88
C ASN A 144 20.34 10.34 27.33
N GLY A 145 20.66 9.07 27.55
CA GLY A 145 20.88 8.50 28.89
C GLY A 145 19.61 8.48 29.74
N ILE A 146 18.45 8.28 29.13
CA ILE A 146 17.16 8.17 29.83
C ILE A 146 16.78 6.69 29.93
N ASP A 147 16.46 6.26 31.15
CA ASP A 147 16.05 4.89 31.42
C ASP A 147 14.64 4.61 30.88
N TYR A 148 14.48 3.39 30.35
CA TYR A 148 13.18 2.87 29.97
C TYR A 148 13.06 1.39 30.26
N ILE A 149 11.81 0.93 30.32
CA ILE A 149 11.45 -0.48 30.42
C ILE A 149 10.25 -0.78 29.52
N VAL A 150 10.24 -1.96 28.90
CA VAL A 150 9.03 -2.51 28.28
C VAL A 150 8.30 -3.38 29.31
N ALA A 151 7.05 -3.04 29.62
CA ALA A 151 6.21 -3.82 30.52
C ALA A 151 5.96 -5.24 29.94
N PRO A 152 5.60 -6.24 30.76
CA PRO A 152 5.18 -7.54 30.22
C PRO A 152 3.95 -7.44 29.31
N TYR A 153 2.99 -6.59 29.69
CA TYR A 153 1.75 -6.34 28.95
C TYR A 153 1.43 -4.84 28.93
N SER A 154 0.72 -4.31 29.94
CA SER A 154 0.34 -2.88 29.99
C SER A 154 1.37 -1.99 30.69
N ALA A 155 1.73 -0.87 30.06
CA ALA A 155 2.53 0.18 30.68
C ALA A 155 1.85 0.81 31.90
N ALA A 156 0.53 1.02 31.83
CA ALA A 156 -0.26 1.57 32.94
C ALA A 156 -0.17 0.70 34.21
N ALA A 157 -0.25 -0.62 34.06
CA ALA A 157 -0.10 -1.55 35.16
C ALA A 157 1.32 -1.54 35.74
N GLN A 158 2.34 -1.52 34.87
CA GLN A 158 3.73 -1.46 35.31
C GLN A 158 4.04 -0.15 36.04
N LEU A 159 3.54 0.99 35.55
CA LEU A 159 3.66 2.30 36.21
C LEU A 159 2.97 2.31 37.57
N ALA A 160 1.80 1.69 37.67
CA ALA A 160 1.10 1.56 38.95
C ALA A 160 1.93 0.79 39.98
N TYR A 161 2.57 -0.32 39.58
CA TYR A 161 3.51 -1.04 40.45
C TYR A 161 4.68 -0.14 40.89
N LEU A 162 5.32 0.58 39.94
CA LEU A 162 6.47 1.43 40.23
C LEU A 162 6.14 2.63 41.14
N SER A 163 4.89 3.08 41.15
CA SER A 163 4.39 4.17 42.00
C SER A 163 3.96 3.74 43.41
N LYS A 164 3.91 2.44 43.70
CA LYS A 164 3.39 1.87 44.94
C LYS A 164 4.49 1.24 45.80
N GLY A 165 4.16 0.96 47.06
CA GLY A 165 5.03 0.28 48.02
C GLY A 165 5.68 1.21 49.05
N SER A 166 6.53 0.64 49.90
CA SER A 166 7.26 1.38 50.94
C SER A 166 8.43 2.22 50.41
N ASN A 167 8.89 1.93 49.19
CA ASN A 167 9.95 2.66 48.50
C ASN A 167 9.58 2.79 47.00
N PRO A 168 8.65 3.68 46.64
CA PRO A 168 8.22 3.85 45.25
C PRO A 168 9.40 4.30 44.38
N LEU A 169 9.48 3.77 43.16
CA LEU A 169 10.48 4.18 42.17
C LEU A 169 10.02 5.38 41.33
N VAL A 170 8.72 5.67 41.36
CA VAL A 170 8.07 6.76 40.63
C VAL A 170 7.20 7.58 41.58
N ASP A 171 7.38 8.90 41.59
CA ASP A 171 6.63 9.82 42.45
C ASP A 171 5.32 10.30 41.82
N ALA A 172 5.28 10.38 40.48
CA ALA A 172 4.11 10.79 39.71
C ALA A 172 4.09 10.06 38.35
N VAL A 173 2.89 9.72 37.87
CA VAL A 173 2.73 9.05 36.58
C VAL A 173 2.20 10.03 35.55
N CYS A 174 2.83 10.08 34.37
CA CYS A 174 2.31 10.75 33.19
C CYS A 174 1.73 9.71 32.23
N GLY A 175 0.44 9.85 31.90
CA GLY A 175 -0.25 8.86 31.07
C GLY A 175 -1.71 9.18 30.81
N PRO A 176 -2.43 8.27 30.13
CA PRO A 176 -3.85 8.43 29.85
C PRO A 176 -4.69 8.16 31.12
N SER A 177 -5.97 8.55 31.14
CA SER A 177 -6.86 8.28 32.29
C SER A 177 -7.03 6.80 32.63
N GLU A 178 -6.72 5.88 31.71
CA GLU A 178 -6.66 4.43 31.93
C GLU A 178 -5.76 4.06 33.14
N VAL A 179 -4.71 4.84 33.40
CA VAL A 179 -3.82 4.65 34.56
C VAL A 179 -4.57 4.71 35.91
N LEU A 180 -5.64 5.50 36.02
CA LEU A 180 -6.43 5.64 37.24
C LEU A 180 -7.16 4.34 37.63
N MET A 181 -7.39 3.44 36.66
CA MET A 181 -7.97 2.12 36.91
C MET A 181 -7.05 1.22 37.72
N PHE A 182 -5.73 1.42 37.63
CA PHE A 182 -4.71 0.67 38.37
C PHE A 182 -4.38 1.25 39.74
N ASP A 183 -5.27 2.14 40.22
CA ASP A 183 -5.19 2.71 41.56
C ASP A 183 -3.92 3.54 41.79
N VAL A 184 -3.54 4.29 40.75
CA VAL A 184 -2.62 5.43 40.84
C VAL A 184 -3.43 6.65 41.25
N ASP A 185 -2.95 7.37 42.27
CA ASP A 185 -3.65 8.55 42.78
C ASP A 185 -3.36 9.81 41.95
N LYS A 186 -2.09 10.12 41.67
CA LYS A 186 -1.68 11.35 40.97
C LYS A 186 -1.37 11.06 39.51
N LEU A 187 -2.11 11.69 38.60
CA LEU A 187 -1.94 11.53 37.16
C LEU A 187 -1.61 12.88 36.50
N ILE A 188 -0.45 12.95 35.86
CA ILE A 188 -0.08 14.01 34.92
C ILE A 188 -0.70 13.65 33.57
N THR A 189 -1.68 14.43 33.12
CA THR A 189 -2.39 14.16 31.87
C THR A 189 -1.67 14.75 30.67
N ARG A 190 -0.91 15.84 30.84
CA ARG A 190 -0.16 16.51 29.77
C ARG A 190 1.06 17.23 30.30
N ILE A 191 2.13 17.22 29.52
CA ILE A 191 3.32 18.03 29.75
C ILE A 191 3.49 18.98 28.55
N ASP A 192 3.68 20.26 28.85
CA ASP A 192 3.87 21.32 27.87
C ASP A 192 5.29 21.89 28.04
N ALA A 193 6.21 21.53 27.14
CA ALA A 193 7.61 21.96 27.19
C ALA A 193 7.79 23.50 27.10
N ASP A 194 6.85 24.19 26.43
CA ASP A 194 6.78 25.64 26.33
C ASP A 194 5.32 26.03 26.62
N PRO A 195 4.99 26.52 27.84
CA PRO A 195 5.83 27.30 28.75
C PRO A 195 6.47 26.53 29.94
N ALA A 196 6.87 25.26 29.76
CA ALA A 196 7.42 24.40 30.82
C ALA A 196 6.45 24.18 31.99
N GLN A 197 5.25 23.71 31.67
CA GLN A 197 4.17 23.41 32.62
C GLN A 197 3.65 21.98 32.43
N PHE A 198 2.88 21.49 33.39
CA PHE A 198 2.17 20.22 33.27
C PHE A 198 0.75 20.32 33.83
N CYS A 199 -0.16 19.58 33.23
CA CYS A 199 -1.54 19.43 33.68
C CYS A 199 -1.69 18.11 34.43
N TRP A 200 -2.40 18.12 35.56
CA TRP A 200 -2.58 16.93 36.38
C TRP A 200 -3.97 16.89 37.05
N ILE A 201 -4.35 15.69 37.51
CA ILE A 201 -5.57 15.40 38.25
C ILE A 201 -5.31 14.30 39.27
N THR A 202 -6.14 14.22 40.32
CA THR A 202 -6.11 13.08 41.26
C THR A 202 -7.28 12.14 41.05
N LYS A 203 -7.08 10.86 41.35
CA LYS A 203 -8.14 9.86 41.43
C LYS A 203 -9.20 10.27 42.44
N GLN A 204 -8.78 10.83 43.59
CA GLN A 204 -9.71 11.34 44.61
C GLN A 204 -10.66 12.41 44.05
N THR A 205 -10.15 13.40 43.30
CA THR A 205 -10.98 14.42 42.65
C THR A 205 -12.00 13.79 41.70
N CYS A 206 -11.56 12.82 40.89
CA CYS A 206 -12.46 12.09 39.99
C CYS A 206 -13.57 11.38 40.78
N GLN A 207 -13.23 10.67 41.86
CA GLN A 207 -14.19 9.95 42.69
C GLN A 207 -15.20 10.87 43.37
N GLU A 208 -14.74 12.00 43.93
CA GLU A 208 -15.59 12.97 44.60
C GLU A 208 -16.60 13.60 43.65
N GLU A 209 -16.16 14.07 42.48
CA GLU A 209 -17.02 14.73 41.50
C GLU A 209 -17.94 13.76 40.74
N LEU A 210 -17.56 12.49 40.59
CA LEU A 210 -18.40 11.45 39.99
C LEU A 210 -19.40 10.84 40.99
N GLY A 211 -19.69 11.53 42.09
CA GLY A 211 -20.71 11.15 43.06
C GLY A 211 -20.20 10.31 44.23
N ARG A 212 -18.93 10.50 44.61
CA ARG A 212 -18.25 9.77 45.70
C ARG A 212 -18.21 8.27 45.44
N LEU A 213 -17.69 7.88 44.28
CA LEU A 213 -17.51 6.47 43.93
C LEU A 213 -16.40 5.85 44.79
N SER A 214 -16.58 4.62 45.27
CA SER A 214 -15.49 3.83 45.86
C SER A 214 -14.44 3.46 44.82
N ASN A 215 -13.30 2.89 45.23
CA ASN A 215 -12.27 2.41 44.29
C ASN A 215 -12.83 1.37 43.30
N GLU A 216 -13.64 0.43 43.79
CA GLU A 216 -14.27 -0.60 42.98
C GLU A 216 -15.35 -0.02 42.05
N GLN A 217 -16.23 0.84 42.57
CA GLN A 217 -17.26 1.51 41.77
C GLN A 217 -16.67 2.41 40.68
N PHE A 218 -15.53 3.04 40.97
CA PHE A 218 -14.81 3.85 39.99
C PHE A 218 -14.23 2.99 38.86
N LEU A 219 -13.64 1.83 39.20
CA LEU A 219 -13.17 0.85 38.21
C LEU A 219 -14.32 0.33 37.33
N ASP A 220 -15.42 -0.10 37.94
CA ASP A 220 -16.65 -0.53 37.25
C ASP A 220 -17.08 0.52 36.22
N PHE A 221 -17.20 1.78 36.67
CA PHE A 221 -17.67 2.86 35.81
C PHE A 221 -16.68 3.16 34.68
N CYS A 222 -15.38 3.19 34.97
CA CYS A 222 -14.34 3.40 33.96
C CYS A 222 -14.35 2.32 32.87
N LEU A 223 -14.53 1.05 33.24
CA LEU A 223 -14.64 -0.05 32.29
C LEU A 223 -15.87 0.10 31.39
N LEU A 224 -17.03 0.46 31.96
CA LEU A 224 -18.28 0.67 31.21
C LEU A 224 -18.19 1.86 30.23
N LEU A 225 -17.39 2.88 30.53
CA LEU A 225 -17.15 4.02 29.63
C LEU A 225 -16.31 3.65 28.40
N GLY A 226 -15.68 2.47 28.40
CA GLY A 226 -14.85 1.95 27.30
C GLY A 226 -13.36 2.15 27.55
N SER A 227 -12.58 1.08 27.41
CA SER A 227 -11.13 1.01 27.60
C SER A 227 -10.48 0.02 26.62
N LEU A 228 -9.18 -0.26 26.72
CA LEU A 228 -8.57 -1.38 26.00
C LEU A 228 -9.13 -2.75 26.40
N PHE A 229 -9.62 -2.86 27.63
CA PHE A 229 -10.08 -4.12 28.21
C PHE A 229 -11.53 -4.44 27.87
N LEU A 230 -12.35 -3.41 27.63
CA LEU A 230 -13.78 -3.54 27.43
C LEU A 230 -14.29 -2.45 26.46
N PRO A 231 -15.02 -2.78 25.39
CA PRO A 231 -15.70 -1.78 24.59
C PRO A 231 -16.73 -1.00 25.44
N THR A 232 -17.06 0.21 25.03
CA THR A 232 -18.09 1.04 25.68
C THR A 232 -19.38 0.25 25.89
N PHE A 233 -20.03 0.43 27.03
CA PHE A 233 -21.30 -0.21 27.33
C PHE A 233 -22.33 0.18 26.26
N PRO A 234 -22.94 -0.77 25.53
CA PRO A 234 -23.74 -0.47 24.33
C PRO A 234 -24.88 0.51 24.58
N ILE A 235 -25.46 0.52 25.78
CA ILE A 235 -26.60 1.39 26.11
C ILE A 235 -26.16 2.85 26.33
N PHE A 236 -24.88 3.12 26.59
CA PHE A 236 -24.34 4.48 26.65
C PHE A 236 -24.20 5.12 25.27
N GLU A 237 -24.14 4.30 24.21
CA GLU A 237 -24.08 4.79 22.84
C GLU A 237 -25.48 5.16 22.35
N ASN A 238 -25.63 6.37 21.82
CA ASN A 238 -26.93 6.88 21.40
C ASN A 238 -27.30 6.38 19.99
N PRO A 239 -28.31 5.50 19.83
CA PRO A 239 -28.66 4.97 18.52
C PRO A 239 -29.31 6.00 17.59
N ALA A 240 -29.88 7.09 18.13
CA ALA A 240 -30.48 8.15 17.33
C ALA A 240 -29.45 9.07 16.65
N PHE A 241 -28.20 9.05 17.13
CA PHE A 241 -27.09 9.82 16.55
C PHE A 241 -25.84 8.91 16.41
N PRO A 242 -25.83 8.01 15.42
CA PRO A 242 -24.68 7.16 15.14
C PRO A 242 -23.41 8.00 15.01
N GLY A 243 -22.37 7.69 15.79
CA GLY A 243 -21.11 8.42 15.83
C GLY A 243 -20.95 9.46 16.96
N LYS A 244 -22.02 9.78 17.70
CA LYS A 244 -21.89 10.57 18.94
C LYS A 244 -21.48 9.64 20.10
N GLY A 245 -20.23 9.76 20.55
CA GLY A 245 -19.68 8.95 21.63
C GLY A 245 -20.41 9.12 22.97
N ALA A 246 -20.27 8.12 23.85
CA ALA A 246 -20.79 8.18 25.21
C ALA A 246 -20.21 9.37 25.98
N THR A 247 -21.03 10.02 26.81
CA THR A 247 -20.58 11.09 27.71
C THR A 247 -20.79 10.69 29.16
N ILE A 248 -19.93 11.17 30.07
CA ILE A 248 -20.11 10.94 31.51
C ILE A 248 -21.46 11.49 32.00
N ARG A 249 -21.92 12.61 31.43
CA ARG A 249 -23.21 13.23 31.78
C ARG A 249 -24.39 12.28 31.56
N ASP A 250 -24.36 11.50 30.49
CA ASP A 250 -25.45 10.58 30.12
C ASP A 250 -25.28 9.21 30.81
N ALA A 251 -24.03 8.74 30.95
CA ALA A 251 -23.70 7.43 31.53
C ALA A 251 -23.87 7.37 33.06
N LEU A 252 -23.46 8.43 33.78
CA LEU A 252 -23.42 8.43 35.26
C LEU A 252 -24.82 8.27 35.91
N PRO A 253 -25.89 8.94 35.45
CA PRO A 253 -27.24 8.72 35.98
C PRO A 253 -27.72 7.27 35.81
N MET A 254 -27.43 6.64 34.67
CA MET A 254 -27.78 5.23 34.43
C MET A 254 -27.04 4.30 35.39
N PHE A 255 -25.73 4.49 35.54
CA PHE A 255 -24.92 3.72 36.49
C PHE A 255 -25.42 3.89 37.94
N ASN A 256 -25.80 5.11 38.34
CA ASN A 256 -26.39 5.38 39.64
C ASN A 256 -27.74 4.66 39.83
N SER A 257 -28.60 4.64 38.81
CA SER A 257 -29.90 3.98 38.88
C SER A 257 -29.81 2.46 39.05
N ALA A 258 -28.70 1.86 38.60
CA ALA A 258 -28.36 0.46 38.80
C ALA A 258 -27.64 0.18 40.14
N GLY A 259 -27.69 1.11 41.10
CA GLY A 259 -27.03 0.94 42.40
C GLY A 259 -25.51 1.01 42.34
N ARG A 260 -24.94 1.65 41.31
CA ARG A 260 -23.49 1.81 41.10
C ARG A 260 -22.76 0.46 41.02
N SER A 261 -23.35 -0.49 40.33
CA SER A 261 -22.81 -1.83 40.10
C SER A 261 -22.89 -2.14 38.62
N ALA A 262 -21.76 -2.44 38.00
CA ALA A 262 -21.73 -2.77 36.57
C ALA A 262 -22.49 -4.06 36.27
N LEU A 263 -22.43 -5.05 37.17
CA LEU A 263 -23.18 -6.30 37.02
C LEU A 263 -24.69 -6.09 37.14
N SER A 264 -25.12 -5.22 38.06
CA SER A 264 -26.54 -4.86 38.20
C SER A 264 -27.03 -4.11 36.96
N LEU A 265 -26.21 -3.22 36.40
CA LEU A 265 -26.53 -2.52 35.15
C LEU A 265 -26.59 -3.50 33.96
N CYS A 266 -25.65 -4.43 33.84
CA CYS A 266 -25.68 -5.46 32.80
C CYS A 266 -26.94 -6.33 32.90
N ALA A 267 -27.35 -6.73 34.11
CA ALA A 267 -28.56 -7.53 34.33
C ALA A 267 -29.85 -6.79 33.92
N GLN A 268 -29.91 -5.46 34.10
CA GLN A 268 -31.07 -4.66 33.66
C GLN A 268 -31.28 -4.67 32.14
N PHE A 269 -30.21 -4.90 31.38
CA PHE A 269 -30.20 -4.88 29.91
C PHE A 269 -29.76 -6.21 29.30
N GLU A 270 -29.89 -7.33 30.03
CA GLU A 270 -29.47 -8.66 29.57
C GLU A 270 -30.22 -9.12 28.31
N GLU A 271 -31.46 -8.66 28.13
CA GLU A 271 -32.30 -8.92 26.95
C GLU A 271 -32.01 -7.98 25.77
N ASP A 272 -31.12 -6.97 25.91
CA ASP A 272 -30.72 -6.12 24.77
C ASP A 272 -29.88 -6.96 23.79
N ARG A 273 -30.28 -6.94 22.52
CA ARG A 273 -29.63 -7.70 21.45
C ARG A 273 -28.11 -7.45 21.38
N ARG A 274 -27.66 -6.20 21.55
CA ARG A 274 -26.23 -5.85 21.48
C ARG A 274 -25.45 -6.42 22.66
N MET A 275 -26.08 -6.50 23.84
CA MET A 275 -25.49 -7.12 25.03
C MET A 275 -25.28 -8.62 24.81
N GLN A 276 -26.27 -9.30 24.22
CA GLN A 276 -26.21 -10.73 23.90
C GLN A 276 -25.18 -11.04 22.80
N GLU A 277 -25.21 -10.30 21.69
CA GLU A 277 -24.27 -10.46 20.57
C GLU A 277 -22.81 -10.26 21.00
N LEU A 278 -22.55 -9.31 21.91
CA LEU A 278 -21.22 -9.07 22.45
C LEU A 278 -20.85 -10.02 23.60
N GLN A 279 -21.80 -10.74 24.19
CA GLN A 279 -21.62 -11.43 25.47
C GLN A 279 -21.02 -10.48 26.53
N TYR A 280 -21.56 -9.26 26.60
CA TYR A 280 -20.89 -8.13 27.25
C TYR A 280 -20.62 -8.38 28.75
N THR A 281 -21.55 -9.00 29.47
CA THR A 281 -21.41 -9.33 30.89
C THR A 281 -20.21 -10.22 31.19
N ASP A 282 -19.92 -11.19 30.32
CA ASP A 282 -18.74 -12.05 30.45
C ASP A 282 -17.46 -11.26 30.19
N ARG A 283 -17.44 -10.49 29.11
CA ARG A 283 -16.31 -9.61 28.78
C ARG A 283 -16.00 -8.62 29.90
N TYR A 284 -17.04 -8.06 30.52
CA TYR A 284 -16.91 -7.18 31.68
C TYR A 284 -16.19 -7.88 32.84
N LYS A 285 -16.65 -9.07 33.23
CA LYS A 285 -16.01 -9.84 34.31
C LYS A 285 -14.54 -10.11 34.01
N ARG A 286 -14.23 -10.50 32.76
CA ARG A 286 -12.86 -10.75 32.30
C ARG A 286 -12.00 -9.49 32.35
N ALA A 287 -12.53 -8.35 31.88
CA ALA A 287 -11.86 -7.06 31.91
C ALA A 287 -11.56 -6.61 33.36
N PHE A 288 -12.53 -6.73 34.25
CA PHE A 288 -12.38 -6.40 35.66
C PHE A 288 -11.26 -7.24 36.32
N MET A 289 -11.28 -8.56 36.11
CA MET A 289 -10.24 -9.45 36.64
C MET A 289 -8.87 -9.18 36.03
N THR A 290 -8.82 -8.83 34.73
CA THR A 290 -7.59 -8.48 34.01
C THR A 290 -6.92 -7.24 34.58
N VAL A 291 -7.69 -6.23 34.97
CA VAL A 291 -7.17 -4.99 35.59
C VAL A 291 -6.75 -5.25 37.03
N LYS A 292 -7.59 -5.94 37.80
CA LYS A 292 -7.35 -6.21 39.23
C LYS A 292 -6.11 -7.08 39.48
N HIS A 293 -5.87 -8.07 38.62
CA HIS A 293 -4.79 -9.04 38.76
C HIS A 293 -3.75 -8.94 37.62
N HIS A 294 -3.58 -7.75 37.04
CA HIS A 294 -2.70 -7.56 35.90
C HIS A 294 -1.26 -7.98 36.21
N VAL A 295 -0.54 -8.39 35.16
CA VAL A 295 0.83 -8.90 35.26
C VAL A 295 1.84 -7.77 35.08
N PHE A 296 2.84 -7.74 35.97
CA PHE A 296 3.93 -6.78 35.95
C PHE A 296 5.28 -7.51 36.15
N VAL A 297 6.38 -6.78 35.94
CA VAL A 297 7.73 -7.23 36.30
C VAL A 297 8.23 -6.45 37.51
N ASP A 298 8.70 -7.17 38.53
CA ASP A 298 9.25 -6.55 39.74
C ASP A 298 10.71 -6.11 39.56
N THR A 299 11.26 -5.46 40.59
CA THR A 299 12.65 -4.95 40.58
C THR A 299 13.72 -6.05 40.57
N GLU A 300 13.35 -7.29 40.91
CA GLU A 300 14.21 -8.48 40.84
C GLU A 300 14.09 -9.19 39.48
N GLY A 301 13.21 -8.72 38.59
CA GLY A 301 12.97 -9.31 37.27
C GLY A 301 11.94 -10.45 37.27
N ARG A 302 11.25 -10.71 38.38
CA ARG A 302 10.19 -11.73 38.46
C ARG A 302 8.92 -11.18 37.82
N VAL A 303 8.23 -12.05 37.09
CA VAL A 303 6.97 -11.70 36.39
C VAL A 303 5.80 -12.39 37.07
N GLY A 304 4.83 -11.60 37.53
CA GLY A 304 3.68 -12.10 38.28
C GLY A 304 2.51 -11.12 38.36
N PRO A 305 1.34 -11.58 38.86
CA PRO A 305 0.16 -10.74 39.03
C PRO A 305 0.28 -9.82 40.26
N MET A 306 -0.41 -8.68 40.26
CA MET A 306 -0.44 -7.70 41.37
C MET A 306 -0.93 -8.25 42.72
N ASP A 307 -1.81 -9.25 42.69
CA ASP A 307 -2.39 -9.85 43.89
C ASP A 307 -2.37 -11.39 43.78
N PRO A 308 -1.19 -12.02 43.93
CA PRO A 308 -1.00 -13.43 43.66
C PRO A 308 -1.80 -14.33 44.62
N GLU A 309 -2.08 -13.87 45.84
CA GLU A 309 -2.83 -14.64 46.85
C GLU A 309 -4.31 -14.83 46.46
N ASN A 310 -4.89 -13.84 45.79
CA ASN A 310 -6.29 -13.87 45.34
C ASN A 310 -6.43 -14.10 43.82
N THR A 311 -5.33 -14.46 43.14
CA THR A 311 -5.33 -14.72 41.70
C THR A 311 -5.74 -16.17 41.41
N SER A 312 -6.67 -16.35 40.46
CA SER A 312 -7.04 -17.67 39.98
C SER A 312 -5.94 -18.34 39.14
N SER A 313 -5.91 -19.68 39.14
CA SER A 313 -4.93 -20.48 38.39
C SER A 313 -5.07 -20.39 36.86
N ASP A 314 -6.23 -19.96 36.36
CA ASP A 314 -6.58 -19.79 34.95
C ASP A 314 -6.30 -18.37 34.42
N MET A 315 -5.53 -17.54 35.14
CA MET A 315 -5.20 -16.17 34.73
C MET A 315 -4.60 -16.06 33.31
N HIS A 316 -3.96 -17.13 32.84
CA HIS A 316 -3.42 -17.22 31.49
C HIS A 316 -4.49 -17.21 30.37
N GLU A 317 -5.76 -17.51 30.69
CA GLU A 317 -6.91 -17.38 29.79
C GLU A 317 -7.44 -15.93 29.71
N LEU A 318 -7.09 -15.10 30.70
CA LEU A 318 -7.49 -13.70 30.80
C LEU A 318 -6.42 -12.77 30.23
N ILE A 319 -5.19 -12.88 30.72
CA ILE A 319 -4.07 -12.03 30.31
C ILE A 319 -3.41 -12.60 29.06
N GLY A 320 -3.04 -13.87 29.06
CA GLY A 320 -2.33 -14.50 27.95
C GLY A 320 -1.41 -15.61 28.42
N GLN A 321 -0.95 -16.42 27.48
CA GLN A 321 -0.08 -17.54 27.79
C GLN A 321 1.26 -17.08 28.34
N ARG A 322 1.69 -17.68 29.46
CA ARG A 322 2.94 -17.33 30.14
C ARG A 322 4.15 -17.76 29.33
N LEU A 323 5.05 -16.81 29.06
CA LEU A 323 6.37 -17.07 28.48
C LEU A 323 7.43 -17.32 29.57
N PRO A 324 8.60 -17.89 29.23
CA PRO A 324 9.74 -17.92 30.15
C PRO A 324 10.15 -16.51 30.58
N GLU A 325 10.58 -16.35 31.84
CA GLU A 325 11.00 -15.07 32.43
C GLU A 325 12.12 -14.39 31.63
N GLU A 326 13.02 -15.19 31.05
CA GLU A 326 14.09 -14.71 30.17
C GLU A 326 13.57 -13.94 28.94
N LEU A 327 12.41 -14.32 28.36
CA LEU A 327 11.82 -13.57 27.25
C LEU A 327 11.24 -12.23 27.71
N TYR A 328 10.61 -12.17 28.88
CA TYR A 328 10.14 -10.91 29.45
C TYR A 328 11.31 -9.98 29.77
N PHE A 329 12.45 -10.51 30.20
CA PHE A 329 13.68 -9.73 30.36
C PHE A 329 14.20 -9.17 29.04
N TYR A 330 14.25 -9.98 27.97
CA TYR A 330 14.66 -9.47 26.64
C TYR A 330 13.68 -8.45 26.06
N LEU A 331 12.37 -8.62 26.29
CA LEU A 331 11.37 -7.60 25.98
C LEU A 331 11.65 -6.32 26.76
N SER A 332 11.85 -6.41 28.09
CA SER A 332 12.02 -5.26 28.98
C SER A 332 13.23 -4.40 28.63
N LYS A 333 14.31 -5.02 28.12
CA LYS A 333 15.51 -4.33 27.60
C LYS A 333 15.39 -3.87 26.14
N GLY A 334 14.32 -4.23 25.44
CA GLY A 334 14.08 -3.91 24.04
C GLY A 334 14.88 -4.77 23.05
N VAL A 335 15.51 -5.86 23.50
CA VAL A 335 16.24 -6.84 22.65
C VAL A 335 15.28 -7.59 21.72
N LEU A 336 14.07 -7.87 22.20
CA LEU A 336 13.00 -8.55 21.47
C LEU A 336 11.78 -7.62 21.35
N GLY A 337 11.08 -7.68 20.21
CA GLY A 337 9.79 -7.02 19.98
C GLY A 337 8.62 -7.89 20.38
N ALA A 338 7.46 -7.28 20.62
CA ALA A 338 6.27 -7.99 21.08
C ALA A 338 5.60 -8.84 19.99
N ASP A 339 5.76 -8.51 18.71
CA ASP A 339 5.04 -9.15 17.60
C ASP A 339 5.21 -10.67 17.54
N VAL A 340 6.43 -11.18 17.46
CA VAL A 340 6.69 -12.62 17.32
C VAL A 340 6.27 -13.41 18.58
N PRO A 341 6.57 -12.94 19.80
CA PRO A 341 5.97 -13.47 21.03
C PRO A 341 4.45 -13.47 21.00
N ASN A 342 3.80 -12.39 20.55
CA ASN A 342 2.34 -12.30 20.44
C ASN A 342 1.79 -13.35 19.49
N TYR A 343 2.44 -13.60 18.34
CA TYR A 343 2.03 -14.67 17.42
C TYR A 343 2.06 -16.05 18.09
N LEU A 344 3.07 -16.30 18.93
CA LEU A 344 3.20 -17.56 19.67
C LEU A 344 2.17 -17.67 20.80
N THR A 345 1.91 -16.62 21.56
CA THR A 345 0.98 -16.67 22.70
C THR A 345 -0.47 -16.72 22.22
N SER A 346 -0.84 -15.92 21.21
CA SER A 346 -2.19 -15.90 20.63
C SER A 346 -2.48 -17.12 19.75
N GLY A 347 -1.45 -17.68 19.10
CA GLY A 347 -1.64 -18.68 18.05
C GLY A 347 -2.08 -18.08 16.71
N GLU A 348 -1.96 -16.76 16.54
CA GLU A 348 -2.42 -16.04 15.36
C GLU A 348 -1.41 -14.98 14.88
N VAL A 349 -1.12 -14.97 13.58
CA VAL A 349 -0.49 -13.83 12.90
C VAL A 349 -1.61 -12.99 12.31
N VAL A 350 -1.80 -11.81 12.87
CA VAL A 350 -2.89 -10.92 12.47
C VAL A 350 -2.33 -9.86 11.52
N VAL A 351 -2.57 -10.02 10.22
CA VAL A 351 -2.16 -9.07 9.19
C VAL A 351 -3.22 -7.98 9.09
N SER A 352 -2.82 -6.74 9.35
CA SER A 352 -3.74 -5.59 9.36
C SER A 352 -3.38 -4.56 8.29
N ARG A 353 -4.38 -3.79 7.83
CA ARG A 353 -4.16 -2.60 7.00
C ARG A 353 -3.90 -1.39 7.89
N PRO A 354 -2.71 -0.76 7.85
CA PRO A 354 -2.47 0.49 8.58
C PRO A 354 -3.33 1.64 8.03
N LEU A 355 -3.49 2.71 8.82
CA LEU A 355 -4.14 3.93 8.34
C LEU A 355 -3.32 4.58 7.22
N GLY A 356 -4.00 5.09 6.19
CA GLY A 356 -3.37 5.74 5.04
C GLY A 356 -2.82 4.78 3.98
N VAL A 357 -3.03 3.47 4.15
CA VAL A 357 -2.64 2.44 3.17
C VAL A 357 -3.82 2.07 2.28
N GLU A 358 -3.63 2.18 0.97
CA GLU A 358 -4.60 1.74 -0.03
C GLU A 358 -4.76 0.23 -0.04
N ASP A 359 -6.01 -0.21 -0.14
CA ASP A 359 -6.36 -1.62 -0.21
C ASP A 359 -6.24 -2.15 -1.63
N THR A 360 -5.02 -2.48 -2.02
CA THR A 360 -4.67 -2.95 -3.37
C THR A 360 -4.34 -4.44 -3.37
N GLU A 361 -4.58 -5.12 -4.49
CA GLU A 361 -4.23 -6.52 -4.67
C GLU A 361 -2.75 -6.79 -4.36
N ILE A 362 -1.85 -5.91 -4.84
CA ILE A 362 -0.42 -6.05 -4.58
C ILE A 362 -0.07 -5.90 -3.09
N TYR A 363 -0.75 -5.00 -2.35
CA TYR A 363 -0.53 -4.88 -0.90
C TYR A 363 -1.05 -6.11 -0.16
N ARG A 364 -2.23 -6.62 -0.52
CA ARG A 364 -2.78 -7.88 0.01
C ARG A 364 -1.84 -9.06 -0.24
N GLN A 365 -1.30 -9.17 -1.46
CA GLN A 365 -0.34 -10.21 -1.83
C GLN A 365 0.95 -10.11 -1.00
N VAL A 366 1.55 -8.92 -0.88
CA VAL A 366 2.81 -8.74 -0.15
C VAL A 366 2.62 -9.02 1.34
N ALA A 367 1.62 -8.37 1.95
CA ALA A 367 1.36 -8.46 3.37
C ALA A 367 0.81 -9.84 3.77
N GLY A 368 -0.05 -10.46 2.97
CA GLY A 368 -0.71 -11.74 3.28
C GLY A 368 0.08 -12.98 2.87
N THR A 369 0.79 -12.94 1.74
CA THR A 369 1.39 -14.15 1.14
C THR A 369 2.91 -14.05 1.05
N THR A 370 3.46 -13.00 0.41
CA THR A 370 4.90 -12.90 0.13
C THR A 370 5.76 -12.87 1.40
N LEU A 371 5.28 -12.20 2.44
CA LEU A 371 6.03 -12.04 3.70
C LEU A 371 5.77 -13.15 4.72
N THR A 372 4.75 -13.98 4.52
CA THR A 372 4.39 -15.07 5.43
C THR A 372 5.53 -16.06 5.66
N PRO A 373 6.31 -16.50 4.65
CA PRO A 373 7.48 -17.35 4.88
C PRO A 373 8.52 -16.74 5.85
N ILE A 374 8.72 -15.42 5.82
CA ILE A 374 9.67 -14.73 6.70
C ILE A 374 9.12 -14.67 8.13
N ARG A 375 7.82 -14.39 8.29
CA ARG A 375 7.15 -14.45 9.60
C ARG A 375 7.23 -15.87 10.17
N THR A 376 7.01 -16.90 9.35
CA THR A 376 7.18 -18.30 9.73
C THR A 376 8.61 -18.60 10.18
N GLN A 377 9.64 -18.13 9.46
CA GLN A 377 11.03 -18.29 9.89
C GLN A 377 11.29 -17.69 11.28
N ALA A 378 10.79 -16.47 11.54
CA ALA A 378 10.94 -15.83 12.85
C ALA A 378 10.21 -16.62 13.96
N ILE A 379 8.99 -17.06 13.73
CA ILE A 379 8.20 -17.85 14.69
C ILE A 379 8.89 -19.20 14.98
N CYS A 380 9.36 -19.90 13.94
CA CYS A 380 10.10 -21.15 14.07
C CYS A 380 11.38 -20.95 14.88
N LEU A 381 12.19 -19.94 14.55
CA LEU A 381 13.46 -19.67 15.23
C LEU A 381 13.27 -19.40 16.73
N LEU A 382 12.26 -18.60 17.09
CA LEU A 382 11.94 -18.35 18.50
C LEU A 382 11.42 -19.63 19.17
N SER A 383 10.41 -20.29 18.60
CA SER A 383 9.79 -21.49 19.18
C SER A 383 10.75 -22.67 19.34
N ASN A 384 11.71 -22.87 18.43
CA ASN A 384 12.73 -23.92 18.52
C ASN A 384 13.59 -23.82 19.79
N SER A 385 13.65 -22.64 20.42
CA SER A 385 14.37 -22.41 21.68
C SER A 385 13.46 -22.46 22.93
N LEU A 386 12.16 -22.76 22.76
CA LEU A 386 11.18 -22.81 23.84
C LEU A 386 10.69 -24.23 24.11
N HIS A 387 9.86 -24.41 25.15
CA HIS A 387 9.24 -25.69 25.48
C HIS A 387 8.46 -26.29 24.30
N ARG A 388 8.38 -27.63 24.23
CA ARG A 388 7.71 -28.39 23.15
C ARG A 388 6.29 -27.91 22.85
N PHE A 389 5.58 -27.43 23.88
CA PHE A 389 4.27 -26.82 23.75
C PHE A 389 4.20 -25.73 22.66
N TYR A 390 5.19 -24.82 22.60
CA TYR A 390 5.25 -23.75 21.61
C TYR A 390 5.70 -24.25 20.23
N GLN A 391 6.50 -25.33 20.18
CA GLN A 391 7.01 -25.92 18.94
C GLN A 391 5.94 -26.68 18.14
N THR A 392 4.87 -27.12 18.79
CA THR A 392 3.81 -27.92 18.15
C THR A 392 2.54 -27.14 17.83
N LYS A 393 2.55 -25.82 18.02
CA LYS A 393 1.38 -24.99 17.76
C LYS A 393 1.04 -24.92 16.27
N VAL A 394 -0.25 -24.74 15.99
CA VAL A 394 -0.75 -24.31 14.69
C VAL A 394 -1.02 -22.82 14.79
N ILE A 395 -0.35 -22.03 13.94
CA ILE A 395 -0.49 -20.58 13.90
C ILE A 395 -1.42 -20.21 12.76
N GLN A 396 -2.51 -19.51 13.05
CA GLN A 396 -3.46 -19.03 12.04
C GLN A 396 -2.99 -17.67 11.50
N VAL A 397 -2.80 -17.55 10.20
CA VAL A 397 -2.53 -16.28 9.54
C VAL A 397 -3.87 -15.69 9.12
N ARG A 398 -4.30 -14.65 9.82
CA ARG A 398 -5.57 -13.96 9.58
C ARG A 398 -5.35 -12.68 8.82
N THR A 399 -6.04 -12.50 7.70
CA THR A 399 -5.95 -11.27 6.91
C THR A 399 -7.15 -10.34 7.16
N TRP A 400 -6.98 -9.05 6.88
CA TRP A 400 -8.04 -8.05 7.08
C TRP A 400 -9.11 -8.05 5.97
N TYR A 401 -8.81 -8.62 4.79
CA TYR A 401 -9.60 -8.41 3.58
C TYR A 401 -10.56 -9.56 3.24
N ASP A 402 -10.21 -10.82 3.56
CA ASP A 402 -11.08 -11.97 3.26
C ASP A 402 -10.78 -13.16 4.18
N GLU A 403 -11.82 -13.75 4.76
CA GLU A 403 -11.71 -14.94 5.61
C GLU A 403 -11.22 -16.16 4.86
N ARG A 404 -11.55 -16.28 3.57
CA ARG A 404 -11.14 -17.43 2.75
C ARG A 404 -9.64 -17.42 2.45
N SER A 405 -8.99 -16.27 2.63
CA SER A 405 -7.54 -16.13 2.46
C SER A 405 -6.73 -16.46 3.71
N ASP A 406 -7.40 -16.77 4.82
CA ASP A 406 -6.72 -17.20 6.04
C ASP A 406 -5.99 -18.52 5.79
N THR A 407 -4.73 -18.58 6.20
CA THR A 407 -3.90 -19.79 6.08
C THR A 407 -3.46 -20.27 7.45
N SER A 408 -2.96 -21.50 7.53
CA SER A 408 -2.43 -22.03 8.79
C SER A 408 -1.03 -22.56 8.61
N VAL A 409 -0.18 -22.30 9.61
CA VAL A 409 1.21 -22.74 9.67
C VAL A 409 1.34 -23.72 10.82
N ASN A 410 1.56 -25.00 10.51
CA ASN A 410 1.80 -26.03 11.50
C ASN A 410 3.29 -26.10 11.85
N LEU A 411 3.67 -25.58 13.02
CA LEU A 411 5.08 -25.53 13.43
C LEU A 411 5.70 -26.92 13.61
N LYS A 412 4.89 -27.93 13.95
CA LYS A 412 5.36 -29.32 14.14
C LYS A 412 5.92 -29.95 12.86
N SER A 413 5.41 -29.54 11.69
CA SER A 413 5.80 -30.12 10.40
C SER A 413 6.99 -29.40 9.74
N LEU A 414 7.46 -28.29 10.31
CA LEU A 414 8.53 -27.50 9.74
C LEU A 414 9.91 -27.94 10.28
N PRO A 415 10.96 -27.90 9.46
CA PRO A 415 12.31 -28.19 9.92
C PRO A 415 12.80 -27.12 10.91
N SER A 416 13.78 -27.50 11.74
CA SER A 416 14.42 -26.55 12.67
C SER A 416 15.15 -25.46 11.88
N VAL A 417 14.72 -24.22 12.05
CA VAL A 417 15.40 -23.05 11.47
C VAL A 417 16.66 -22.72 12.27
N LYS A 418 16.66 -23.03 13.58
CA LYS A 418 17.82 -22.85 14.45
C LYS A 418 19.03 -23.65 13.98
N ASP A 419 18.81 -24.89 13.53
CA ASP A 419 19.88 -25.82 13.19
C ASP A 419 20.65 -25.40 11.92
N THR A 420 20.02 -24.62 11.03
CA THR A 420 20.64 -24.18 9.78
C THR A 420 21.66 -23.06 9.99
N ILE A 421 21.50 -22.25 11.05
CA ILE A 421 22.34 -21.06 11.31
C ILE A 421 23.28 -21.21 12.51
N GLN A 422 23.26 -22.34 13.20
CA GLN A 422 24.06 -22.60 14.40
C GLN A 422 25.58 -22.58 14.15
N SER A 423 26.02 -22.74 12.89
CA SER A 423 27.43 -22.73 12.49
C SER A 423 28.11 -21.36 12.69
N TRP A 424 27.33 -20.28 12.76
CA TRP A 424 27.83 -18.92 12.99
C TRP A 424 28.08 -18.67 14.47
N LYS A 425 29.31 -18.90 14.91
CA LYS A 425 29.80 -18.53 16.24
C LYS A 425 31.25 -18.11 16.16
N ILE A 426 31.46 -16.98 15.48
CA ILE A 426 32.78 -16.47 15.10
C ILE A 426 33.19 -15.34 16.04
N ARG A 427 34.32 -15.56 16.70
CA ARG A 427 34.91 -14.58 17.62
C ARG A 427 35.83 -13.63 16.87
N ILE A 428 36.09 -12.47 17.47
CA ILE A 428 36.89 -11.42 16.84
C ILE A 428 38.35 -11.85 16.66
N ASP A 429 38.90 -12.69 17.55
CA ASP A 429 40.25 -13.24 17.46
C ASP A 429 40.44 -14.19 16.26
N GLN A 430 39.36 -14.80 15.79
CA GLN A 430 39.35 -15.68 14.62
C GLN A 430 39.31 -14.89 13.29
N LEU A 431 39.05 -13.57 13.34
CA LEU A 431 39.05 -12.72 12.15
C LEU A 431 40.49 -12.34 11.75
N PRO A 432 40.85 -12.44 10.46
CA PRO A 432 42.06 -11.83 9.92
C PRO A 432 42.14 -10.33 10.23
N GLU A 433 43.35 -9.80 10.45
CA GLU A 433 43.57 -8.38 10.79
C GLU A 433 42.98 -7.41 9.74
N GLY A 434 43.02 -7.79 8.47
CA GLY A 434 42.39 -7.02 7.39
C GLY A 434 40.88 -6.87 7.58
N LEU A 435 40.20 -7.93 8.02
CA LEU A 435 38.75 -7.93 8.26
C LEU A 435 38.39 -7.18 9.55
N LYS A 436 39.22 -7.26 10.61
CA LYS A 436 39.03 -6.44 11.82
C LYS A 436 39.06 -4.95 11.50
N LYS A 437 40.00 -4.50 10.67
CA LYS A 437 40.09 -3.11 10.23
C LYS A 437 38.88 -2.73 9.38
N LEU A 438 38.46 -3.63 8.48
CA LEU A 438 37.30 -3.41 7.63
C LEU A 438 36.03 -3.22 8.45
N GLN A 439 35.76 -4.11 9.42
CA GLN A 439 34.58 -4.07 10.30
C GLN A 439 34.36 -2.72 10.97
N ARG A 440 35.44 -2.03 11.35
CA ARG A 440 35.39 -0.72 12.00
C ARG A 440 35.15 0.45 11.04
N THR A 441 35.32 0.23 9.73
CA THR A 441 35.35 1.30 8.71
C THR A 441 34.07 1.32 7.86
N ILE A 442 33.38 0.19 7.73
CA ILE A 442 32.20 0.06 6.86
C ILE A 442 30.98 -0.41 7.64
N GLY A 443 29.80 -0.24 7.04
CA GLY A 443 28.53 -0.67 7.62
C GLY A 443 28.38 -2.20 7.74
N PRO A 444 27.47 -2.68 8.60
CA PRO A 444 27.38 -4.09 8.97
C PRO A 444 26.95 -5.03 7.85
N PHE A 445 26.04 -4.63 6.95
CA PHE A 445 25.63 -5.48 5.83
C PHE A 445 26.79 -5.66 4.85
N LYS A 446 27.49 -4.56 4.52
CA LYS A 446 28.65 -4.50 3.63
C LYS A 446 29.78 -5.33 4.21
N PHE A 447 30.04 -5.21 5.52
CA PHE A 447 31.02 -6.05 6.21
C PHE A 447 30.63 -7.54 6.13
N ALA A 448 29.38 -7.88 6.42
CA ALA A 448 28.94 -9.27 6.44
C ALA A 448 29.09 -9.96 5.08
N VAL A 449 28.80 -9.27 3.97
CA VAL A 449 28.99 -9.84 2.61
C VAL A 449 30.45 -9.75 2.12
N GLN A 450 31.18 -8.67 2.41
CA GLN A 450 32.56 -8.51 1.94
C GLN A 450 33.56 -9.41 2.68
N SER A 451 33.30 -9.71 3.97
CA SER A 451 34.12 -10.67 4.72
C SER A 451 34.15 -12.04 4.05
N LEU A 452 33.05 -12.47 3.40
CA LEU A 452 32.95 -13.76 2.71
C LEU A 452 33.65 -13.80 1.34
N LYS A 453 34.27 -12.71 0.90
CA LYS A 453 35.17 -12.71 -0.27
C LYS A 453 36.57 -13.22 0.08
N ASP A 454 36.92 -13.21 1.36
CA ASP A 454 38.16 -13.78 1.85
C ASP A 454 38.03 -15.31 1.96
N SER A 455 38.70 -16.02 1.05
CA SER A 455 38.65 -17.49 1.01
C SER A 455 39.24 -18.16 2.24
N GLU A 456 40.22 -17.52 2.90
CA GLU A 456 40.81 -18.04 4.13
C GLU A 456 39.80 -17.95 5.26
N PHE A 457 39.11 -16.81 5.39
CA PHE A 457 38.03 -16.63 6.35
C PHE A 457 36.90 -17.65 6.14
N VAL A 458 36.38 -17.78 4.91
CA VAL A 458 35.28 -18.73 4.61
C VAL A 458 35.66 -20.15 5.02
N SER A 459 36.87 -20.60 4.70
CA SER A 459 37.33 -21.96 5.05
C SER A 459 37.41 -22.24 6.56
N LYS A 460 37.57 -21.18 7.37
CA LYS A 460 37.69 -21.24 8.84
C LYS A 460 36.42 -20.78 9.57
N SER A 461 35.42 -20.31 8.83
CA SER A 461 34.22 -19.68 9.38
C SER A 461 33.18 -20.67 9.90
N LEU A 462 33.36 -21.98 9.70
CA LEU A 462 32.49 -23.00 10.27
C LEU A 462 32.93 -23.31 11.70
N SER A 463 32.14 -22.86 12.68
CA SER A 463 32.47 -23.08 14.09
C SER A 463 32.21 -24.52 14.55
N ALA A 464 33.04 -25.00 15.49
CA ALA A 464 32.79 -26.26 16.18
C ALA A 464 31.68 -26.09 17.23
N ARG A 465 30.94 -27.16 17.52
CA ARG A 465 29.80 -27.18 18.46
C ARG A 465 30.14 -26.71 19.88
N GLU A 466 31.41 -26.83 20.30
CA GLU A 466 31.90 -26.49 21.65
C GLU A 466 32.72 -25.18 21.70
N SER A 467 32.38 -24.20 20.87
CA SER A 467 33.04 -22.88 20.88
C SER A 467 32.66 -22.04 22.10
N GLN A 468 33.58 -21.20 22.58
CA GLN A 468 33.32 -20.24 23.67
C GLN A 468 32.23 -19.23 23.28
N PRO A 469 31.41 -18.76 24.24
CA PRO A 469 30.39 -17.74 23.97
C PRO A 469 30.97 -16.43 23.41
N LEU A 470 30.19 -15.75 22.58
CA LEU A 470 30.47 -14.41 22.06
C LEU A 470 30.30 -13.38 23.18
N SER A 471 31.28 -12.50 23.37
CA SER A 471 31.33 -11.62 24.54
C SER A 471 31.06 -10.17 24.18
N SER A 472 31.76 -9.65 23.16
CA SER A 472 31.67 -8.25 22.78
C SER A 472 30.45 -7.95 21.91
N GLN A 473 29.99 -6.70 21.97
CA GLN A 473 28.88 -6.22 21.16
C GLN A 473 29.13 -6.36 19.65
N GLU A 474 30.36 -6.07 19.21
CA GLU A 474 30.77 -6.17 17.80
C GLU A 474 30.74 -7.61 17.29
N GLU A 475 31.18 -8.57 18.10
CA GLU A 475 31.12 -10.02 17.79
C GLU A 475 29.68 -10.48 17.61
N ILE A 476 28.81 -10.10 18.54
CA ILE A 476 27.41 -10.54 18.53
C ILE A 476 26.69 -9.97 17.32
N LEU A 477 26.83 -8.67 17.07
CA LEU A 477 26.19 -8.03 15.92
C LEU A 477 26.68 -8.67 14.61
N ALA A 478 27.98 -8.88 14.42
CA ALA A 478 28.48 -9.53 13.20
C ALA A 478 27.86 -10.92 12.98
N ASN A 479 27.77 -11.75 14.01
CA ASN A 479 27.12 -13.06 13.95
C ASN A 479 25.62 -12.95 13.68
N VAL A 480 24.92 -11.95 14.24
CA VAL A 480 23.51 -11.69 13.93
C VAL A 480 23.33 -11.36 12.45
N PHE A 481 24.17 -10.51 11.87
CA PHE A 481 24.09 -10.16 10.44
C PHE A 481 24.37 -11.36 9.52
N TRP A 482 25.38 -12.19 9.80
CA TRP A 482 25.63 -13.41 9.02
C TRP A 482 24.47 -14.41 9.10
N ARG A 483 23.98 -14.68 10.32
CA ARG A 483 22.81 -15.55 10.54
C ARG A 483 21.58 -15.02 9.80
N PHE A 484 21.30 -13.73 9.91
CA PHE A 484 20.19 -13.08 9.22
C PHE A 484 20.31 -13.19 7.69
N LEU A 485 21.48 -12.91 7.13
CA LEU A 485 21.72 -13.01 5.70
C LEU A 485 21.63 -14.45 5.17
N GLN A 486 22.04 -15.45 5.96
CA GLN A 486 21.83 -16.87 5.61
C GLN A 486 20.34 -17.22 5.61
N LEU A 487 19.55 -16.81 6.61
CA LEU A 487 18.10 -17.03 6.64
C LEU A 487 17.38 -16.38 5.46
N ARG A 488 17.87 -15.21 5.04
CA ARG A 488 17.37 -14.51 3.85
C ARG A 488 17.90 -15.11 2.54
N GLY A 489 18.80 -16.09 2.57
CA GLY A 489 19.32 -16.78 1.37
C GLY A 489 20.37 -15.99 0.59
N TYR A 490 21.00 -14.98 1.20
CA TYR A 490 22.17 -14.28 0.65
C TYR A 490 23.45 -15.09 0.86
N ILE A 491 23.47 -15.92 1.89
CA ILE A 491 24.58 -16.80 2.24
C ILE A 491 24.04 -18.23 2.27
N ASP A 492 24.81 -19.20 1.80
CA ASP A 492 24.48 -20.62 1.91
C ASP A 492 25.02 -21.27 3.20
N GLU A 493 24.69 -22.54 3.41
CA GLU A 493 25.14 -23.31 4.59
C GLU A 493 26.67 -23.53 4.63
N LYS A 494 27.38 -23.29 3.51
CA LYS A 494 28.84 -23.37 3.41
C LYS A 494 29.51 -22.02 3.63
N HIS A 495 28.75 -21.01 4.06
CA HIS A 495 29.20 -19.65 4.30
C HIS A 495 29.71 -18.96 3.02
N GLN A 496 29.11 -19.29 1.87
CA GLN A 496 29.41 -18.69 0.57
C GLN A 496 28.28 -17.77 0.11
N LEU A 497 28.62 -16.72 -0.63
CA LEU A 497 27.62 -15.82 -1.22
C LEU A 497 26.84 -16.54 -2.32
N THR A 498 25.51 -16.48 -2.24
CA THR A 498 24.61 -16.93 -3.31
C THR A 498 24.61 -15.93 -4.47
N SER A 499 23.85 -16.18 -5.55
CA SER A 499 23.61 -15.17 -6.60
C SER A 499 23.04 -13.87 -6.03
N TRP A 500 22.10 -13.99 -5.09
CA TRP A 500 21.56 -12.84 -4.37
C TRP A 500 22.58 -12.23 -3.42
N GLY A 501 23.43 -13.04 -2.78
CA GLY A 501 24.58 -12.57 -1.99
C GLY A 501 25.54 -11.68 -2.79
N LEU A 502 25.89 -12.11 -4.00
CA LEU A 502 26.73 -11.34 -4.92
C LEU A 502 26.03 -10.08 -5.42
N CYS A 503 24.74 -10.16 -5.74
CA CYS A 503 23.90 -9.00 -6.07
C CYS A 503 23.95 -7.93 -4.97
N LEU A 504 23.75 -8.34 -3.71
CA LEU A 504 23.83 -7.44 -2.56
C LEU A 504 25.24 -6.86 -2.37
N GLU A 505 26.28 -7.69 -2.44
CA GLU A 505 27.68 -7.21 -2.31
C GLU A 505 28.02 -6.17 -3.38
N GLN A 506 27.61 -6.40 -4.63
CA GLN A 506 27.85 -5.46 -5.71
C GLN A 506 27.10 -4.14 -5.51
N ALA A 507 25.86 -4.18 -5.01
CA ALA A 507 25.12 -2.97 -4.65
C ALA A 507 25.82 -2.18 -3.54
N LEU A 508 26.23 -2.85 -2.46
CA LEU A 508 26.87 -2.18 -1.32
C LEU A 508 28.30 -1.71 -1.63
N SER A 509 28.98 -2.35 -2.59
CA SER A 509 30.38 -2.03 -2.94
C SER A 509 30.60 -0.58 -3.38
N VAL A 510 29.61 0.03 -4.04
CA VAL A 510 29.70 1.39 -4.60
C VAL A 510 29.22 2.48 -3.65
N LEU A 511 28.61 2.11 -2.53
CA LEU A 511 28.13 3.07 -1.54
C LEU A 511 29.26 3.57 -0.64
N ASP A 512 29.28 4.87 -0.42
CA ASP A 512 30.09 5.51 0.61
C ASP A 512 29.37 5.36 1.97
N PRO A 513 30.06 4.90 3.04
CA PRO A 513 29.50 4.86 4.38
C PRO A 513 28.88 6.19 4.84
N ALA A 514 29.41 7.34 4.39
CA ALA A 514 28.91 8.66 4.75
C ALA A 514 27.48 8.94 4.25
N ASP A 515 27.00 8.19 3.26
CA ASP A 515 25.69 8.40 2.64
C ASP A 515 24.53 7.77 3.42
N ASN A 516 24.83 6.86 4.36
CA ASN A 516 23.82 6.09 5.12
C ASN A 516 22.78 5.36 4.24
N LEU A 517 23.18 4.91 3.04
CA LEU A 517 22.30 4.25 2.06
C LEU A 517 22.31 2.72 2.14
N GLU A 518 23.10 2.13 3.03
CA GLU A 518 23.28 0.68 3.11
C GLU A 518 21.97 -0.07 3.37
N GLU A 519 21.17 0.37 4.36
CA GLU A 519 19.88 -0.23 4.65
C GLU A 519 18.90 -0.05 3.48
N ALA A 520 18.86 1.14 2.87
CA ALA A 520 17.99 1.43 1.74
C ALA A 520 18.34 0.55 0.53
N ALA A 521 19.63 0.31 0.28
CA ALA A 521 20.08 -0.60 -0.77
C ALA A 521 19.70 -2.05 -0.46
N PHE A 522 19.86 -2.51 0.78
CA PHE A 522 19.40 -3.85 1.19
C PHE A 522 17.90 -4.02 0.95
N LEU A 523 17.08 -3.06 1.43
CA LEU A 523 15.63 -3.07 1.22
C LEU A 523 15.28 -3.05 -0.27
N ALA A 524 15.97 -2.25 -1.08
CA ALA A 524 15.75 -2.22 -2.52
C ALA A 524 16.02 -3.58 -3.17
N ILE A 525 17.09 -4.29 -2.79
CA ILE A 525 17.36 -5.64 -3.28
C ILE A 525 16.28 -6.63 -2.81
N GLU A 526 15.79 -6.54 -1.56
CA GLU A 526 14.65 -7.34 -1.11
C GLU A 526 13.37 -7.05 -1.94
N MET A 527 13.09 -5.78 -2.22
CA MET A 527 11.95 -5.38 -3.06
C MET A 527 12.09 -5.90 -4.51
N VAL A 528 13.32 -5.98 -5.05
CA VAL A 528 13.61 -6.65 -6.33
C VAL A 528 13.33 -8.15 -6.23
N ARG A 529 13.79 -8.82 -5.16
CA ARG A 529 13.60 -10.27 -4.95
C ARG A 529 12.13 -10.66 -4.86
N PHE A 530 11.31 -9.82 -4.24
CA PHE A 530 9.87 -10.01 -4.17
C PHE A 530 9.14 -9.64 -5.48
N GLY A 531 9.83 -9.07 -6.46
CA GLY A 531 9.24 -8.65 -7.73
C GLY A 531 8.33 -7.43 -7.61
N VAL A 532 8.52 -6.62 -6.57
CA VAL A 532 7.69 -5.44 -6.27
C VAL A 532 8.38 -4.12 -6.59
N LEU A 533 9.70 -4.11 -6.84
CA LEU A 533 10.41 -2.95 -7.37
C LEU A 533 10.57 -3.08 -8.89
N ASN A 534 9.57 -2.60 -9.62
CA ASN A 534 9.51 -2.60 -11.09
C ASN A 534 8.71 -1.40 -11.62
N ALA A 535 8.45 -1.34 -12.94
CA ALA A 535 7.69 -0.27 -13.58
C ALA A 535 6.18 -0.57 -13.74
N LYS A 536 5.66 -1.65 -13.15
CA LYS A 536 4.23 -2.00 -13.27
C LYS A 536 3.34 -0.94 -12.63
N GLN A 537 2.25 -0.63 -13.31
CA GLN A 537 1.32 0.44 -12.98
C GLN A 537 0.23 0.00 -11.98
N TRP A 538 0.61 -0.63 -10.86
CA TRP A 538 -0.35 -1.12 -9.84
C TRP A 538 -1.22 -0.02 -9.22
N PHE A 539 -0.74 1.22 -9.24
CA PHE A 539 -1.35 2.36 -8.57
C PHE A 539 -1.85 3.42 -9.57
N ALA A 540 -1.99 3.10 -10.85
CA ALA A 540 -2.39 4.09 -11.86
C ALA A 540 -3.79 4.69 -11.64
N HIS A 541 -4.63 4.04 -10.83
CA HIS A 541 -5.96 4.53 -10.45
C HIS A 541 -5.92 5.67 -9.43
N VAL A 542 -4.79 5.90 -8.74
CA VAL A 542 -4.63 7.01 -7.79
C VAL A 542 -3.69 8.11 -8.33
N SER A 543 -3.82 9.31 -7.77
CA SER A 543 -3.09 10.49 -8.22
C SER A 543 -1.60 10.50 -7.83
N GLY A 544 -0.84 11.37 -8.49
CA GLY A 544 0.56 11.66 -8.15
C GLY A 544 1.63 10.83 -8.86
N GLY A 545 1.28 10.07 -9.90
CA GLY A 545 2.24 9.45 -10.83
C GLY A 545 2.89 10.45 -11.80
N PRO A 546 3.85 10.01 -12.64
CA PRO A 546 4.45 10.82 -13.70
C PRO A 546 3.40 11.24 -14.76
N MET A 547 3.41 12.50 -15.17
CA MET A 547 2.41 13.07 -16.07
C MET A 547 2.95 13.39 -17.47
N ARG A 548 4.26 13.59 -17.62
CA ARG A 548 4.90 14.10 -18.84
C ARG A 548 5.82 13.06 -19.50
N GLY A 549 6.13 13.30 -20.76
CA GLY A 549 6.93 12.39 -21.60
C GLY A 549 6.10 11.26 -22.23
N SER A 550 6.79 10.41 -22.98
CA SER A 550 6.24 9.16 -23.53
C SER A 550 5.86 8.17 -22.42
N ASP A 551 5.08 7.15 -22.74
CA ASP A 551 4.74 6.12 -21.74
C ASP A 551 5.98 5.37 -21.23
N GLU A 552 7.00 5.25 -22.06
CA GLU A 552 8.31 4.72 -21.67
C GLU A 552 9.02 5.67 -20.68
N ASP A 553 9.03 6.98 -20.94
CA ASP A 553 9.58 7.98 -20.00
C ASP A 553 8.87 7.92 -18.65
N LYS A 554 7.53 7.79 -18.64
CA LYS A 554 6.74 7.67 -17.41
C LYS A 554 7.07 6.38 -16.65
N ASN A 555 7.23 5.26 -17.34
CA ASN A 555 7.62 3.97 -16.75
C ASN A 555 9.02 4.01 -16.13
N PHE A 556 9.98 4.66 -16.78
CA PHE A 556 11.32 4.85 -16.21
C PHE A 556 11.31 5.84 -15.04
N ASN A 557 10.58 6.95 -15.16
CA ASN A 557 10.43 7.92 -14.09
C ASN A 557 9.86 7.26 -12.82
N ILE A 558 8.75 6.51 -12.93
CA ILE A 558 8.17 5.85 -11.76
C ILE A 558 9.12 4.80 -11.16
N LEU A 559 9.85 4.04 -11.98
CA LEU A 559 10.82 3.05 -11.49
C LEU A 559 11.95 3.72 -10.70
N VAL A 560 12.56 4.79 -11.23
CA VAL A 560 13.62 5.54 -10.54
C VAL A 560 13.08 6.19 -9.26
N SER A 561 11.86 6.73 -9.32
CA SER A 561 11.18 7.34 -8.17
C SER A 561 10.84 6.33 -7.08
N ARG A 562 10.50 5.08 -7.44
CA ARG A 562 10.30 3.98 -6.48
C ARG A 562 11.60 3.60 -5.78
N VAL A 563 12.73 3.54 -6.49
CA VAL A 563 14.04 3.32 -5.84
C VAL A 563 14.33 4.45 -4.85
N ALA A 564 14.15 5.70 -5.27
CA ALA A 564 14.35 6.87 -4.42
C ALA A 564 13.43 6.88 -3.19
N CYS A 565 12.20 6.40 -3.33
CA CYS A 565 11.21 6.30 -2.27
C CYS A 565 11.66 5.40 -1.09
N ILE A 566 12.61 4.48 -1.29
CA ILE A 566 13.12 3.59 -0.23
C ILE A 566 14.06 4.34 0.73
N ALA A 567 14.71 5.41 0.26
CA ALA A 567 15.56 6.28 1.07
C ALA A 567 14.78 7.47 1.63
N LYS A 568 15.39 8.15 2.60
CA LYS A 568 14.79 9.26 3.34
C LYS A 568 15.11 10.61 2.72
N LEU A 569 14.14 11.53 2.71
CA LEU A 569 14.36 12.91 2.31
C LEU A 569 15.22 13.65 3.36
N GLN A 570 16.30 14.30 2.93
CA GLN A 570 17.05 15.27 3.75
C GLN A 570 16.30 16.60 3.80
N HIS A 571 15.73 16.88 4.96
CA HIS A 571 14.78 17.95 5.21
C HIS A 571 15.03 18.55 6.59
N LYS A 572 14.81 19.86 6.73
CA LYS A 572 14.87 20.55 8.02
C LYS A 572 13.92 19.90 9.01
N SER A 573 14.23 19.96 10.31
CA SER A 573 13.40 19.39 11.37
C SER A 573 12.16 20.26 11.68
N ILE A 574 11.30 20.39 10.67
CA ILE A 574 10.00 21.08 10.68
C ILE A 574 9.04 20.24 9.83
N GLY A 575 7.73 20.49 9.99
CA GLY A 575 6.72 19.78 9.21
C GLY A 575 6.92 19.93 7.70
N TYR A 576 6.67 18.86 6.96
CA TYR A 576 6.79 18.85 5.51
C TYR A 576 5.79 19.81 4.86
N SER A 577 6.27 20.56 3.87
CA SER A 577 5.47 21.34 2.95
C SER A 577 5.97 21.06 1.53
N GLY A 578 5.11 20.56 0.66
CA GLY A 578 5.50 20.25 -0.71
C GLY A 578 4.43 19.43 -1.44
N PRO A 579 4.74 19.02 -2.69
CA PRO A 579 3.85 18.15 -3.45
C PRO A 579 3.64 16.80 -2.74
N LEU A 580 2.50 16.17 -3.00
CA LEU A 580 2.12 14.86 -2.49
C LEU A 580 2.02 13.87 -3.67
N SER A 581 2.10 12.57 -3.36
CA SER A 581 1.90 11.51 -4.33
C SER A 581 1.26 10.29 -3.67
N ARG A 582 -0.03 10.06 -3.96
CA ARG A 582 -0.76 8.89 -3.48
C ARG A 582 -0.12 7.61 -4.04
N GLN A 583 0.31 7.61 -5.31
CA GLN A 583 1.03 6.47 -5.90
C GLN A 583 2.32 6.09 -5.16
N LEU A 584 3.16 7.06 -4.80
CA LEU A 584 4.40 6.78 -4.08
C LEU A 584 4.15 6.46 -2.61
N LEU A 585 3.09 7.01 -2.01
CA LEU A 585 2.63 6.59 -0.68
C LEU A 585 2.22 5.11 -0.68
N CYS A 586 1.44 4.65 -1.66
CA CYS A 586 1.08 3.23 -1.80
C CYS A 586 2.31 2.33 -1.92
N TYR A 587 3.29 2.72 -2.75
CA TYR A 587 4.53 1.97 -2.89
C TYR A 587 5.33 1.95 -1.58
N ARG A 588 5.43 3.09 -0.89
CA ARG A 588 6.09 3.23 0.41
C ARG A 588 5.48 2.30 1.46
N SER A 589 4.17 2.09 1.44
CA SER A 589 3.49 1.16 2.35
C SER A 589 3.98 -0.30 2.18
N LEU A 590 4.30 -0.71 0.95
CA LEU A 590 4.93 -2.02 0.71
C LEU A 590 6.33 -2.08 1.34
N VAL A 591 7.14 -1.04 1.17
CA VAL A 591 8.49 -0.94 1.76
C VAL A 591 8.43 -1.02 3.28
N SER A 592 7.47 -0.32 3.89
CA SER A 592 7.26 -0.27 5.33
C SER A 592 6.91 -1.65 5.92
N GLU A 593 6.03 -2.41 5.25
CA GLU A 593 5.64 -3.76 5.69
C GLU A 593 6.80 -4.76 5.58
N VAL A 594 7.59 -4.66 4.49
CA VAL A 594 8.82 -5.44 4.32
C VAL A 594 9.83 -5.11 5.41
N ARG A 595 10.08 -3.82 5.68
CA ARG A 595 11.00 -3.36 6.74
C ARG A 595 10.59 -3.91 8.11
N ALA A 596 9.32 -3.77 8.50
CA ALA A 596 8.82 -4.25 9.78
C ALA A 596 8.99 -5.77 9.94
N THR A 597 8.68 -6.54 8.89
CA THR A 597 8.85 -7.99 8.90
C THR A 597 10.32 -8.41 9.02
N LEU A 598 11.23 -7.71 8.36
CA LEU A 598 12.68 -7.96 8.45
C LEU A 598 13.24 -7.54 9.82
N ARG A 599 12.71 -6.46 10.43
CA ARG A 599 13.04 -6.06 11.79
C ARG A 599 12.70 -7.16 12.80
N ASN A 600 11.51 -7.73 12.69
CA ASN A 600 11.08 -8.83 13.54
C ASN A 600 11.99 -10.05 13.40
N LEU A 601 12.40 -10.40 12.17
CA LEU A 601 13.33 -11.51 11.95
C LEU A 601 14.69 -11.26 12.61
N ILE A 602 15.31 -10.09 12.42
CA ILE A 602 16.66 -9.84 12.94
C ILE A 602 16.71 -9.72 14.47
N GLU A 603 15.65 -9.20 15.11
CA GLU A 603 15.50 -9.22 16.57
C GLU A 603 15.41 -10.65 17.12
N VAL A 604 14.68 -11.54 16.43
CA VAL A 604 14.61 -12.95 16.81
C VAL A 604 15.92 -13.69 16.56
N VAL A 605 16.70 -13.31 15.55
CA VAL A 605 18.06 -13.85 15.35
C VAL A 605 18.97 -13.50 16.53
N LEU A 606 18.99 -12.24 16.97
CA LEU A 606 19.71 -11.81 18.17
C LEU A 606 19.24 -12.56 19.41
N THR A 607 17.92 -12.62 19.61
CA THR A 607 17.32 -13.31 20.76
C THR A 607 17.63 -14.81 20.76
N GLY A 608 17.56 -15.47 19.60
CA GLY A 608 17.87 -16.89 19.46
C GLY A 608 19.33 -17.21 19.75
N LEU A 609 20.25 -16.32 19.41
CA LEU A 609 21.67 -16.42 19.77
C LEU A 609 21.85 -16.38 21.30
N LEU A 610 21.18 -15.45 21.98
CA LEU A 610 21.21 -15.33 23.44
C LEU A 610 20.58 -16.54 24.15
N LEU A 611 19.38 -16.95 23.73
CA LEU A 611 18.66 -18.12 24.27
C LEU A 611 19.44 -19.43 24.10
N SER A 612 20.25 -19.53 23.04
CA SER A 612 21.08 -20.72 22.79
C SER A 612 22.35 -20.77 23.63
N GLY A 613 22.68 -19.68 24.35
CA GLY A 613 23.94 -19.57 25.10
C GLY A 613 25.15 -19.35 24.18
N ASP A 614 24.91 -18.92 22.93
CA ASP A 614 25.99 -18.62 21.98
C ASP A 614 26.69 -17.30 22.29
N ALA A 615 26.02 -16.40 23.02
CA ALA A 615 26.60 -15.18 23.57
C ALA A 615 26.53 -15.19 25.09
N ASP A 616 27.49 -14.49 25.69
CA ASP A 616 27.51 -14.21 27.11
C ASP A 616 26.26 -13.42 27.52
N ARG A 617 25.73 -13.75 28.70
CA ARG A 617 24.54 -13.14 29.29
C ARG A 617 24.90 -12.25 30.47
N ASP A 618 26.13 -12.29 30.98
CA ASP A 618 26.59 -11.37 32.01
C ASP A 618 27.05 -10.05 31.35
N ARG A 619 26.10 -9.12 31.16
CA ARG A 619 26.33 -7.88 30.41
C ARG A 619 25.40 -6.75 30.83
N ASP A 620 25.80 -5.52 30.55
CA ASP A 620 25.07 -4.28 30.81
C ASP A 620 24.63 -3.54 29.53
N ASP A 621 25.15 -3.94 28.37
CA ASP A 621 24.96 -3.27 27.07
C ASP A 621 23.73 -3.73 26.27
N TRP A 622 22.72 -4.32 26.92
CA TRP A 622 21.54 -4.94 26.30
C TRP A 622 20.81 -4.05 25.30
N THR A 623 20.46 -2.83 25.72
CA THR A 623 19.79 -1.85 24.85
C THR A 623 20.67 -1.47 23.67
N GLY A 624 21.99 -1.37 23.88
CA GLY A 624 22.98 -1.07 22.86
C GLY A 624 22.98 -2.08 21.70
N LEU A 625 22.73 -3.37 21.99
CA LEU A 625 22.58 -4.40 20.96
C LEU A 625 21.36 -4.12 20.06
N SER A 626 20.22 -3.80 20.66
CA SER A 626 18.96 -3.60 19.93
C SER A 626 18.96 -2.33 19.07
N VAL A 627 19.48 -1.21 19.59
CA VAL A 627 19.49 0.08 18.87
C VAL A 627 20.45 0.10 17.69
N LYS A 628 21.43 -0.80 17.66
CA LYS A 628 22.39 -0.98 16.55
C LYS A 628 21.89 -1.93 15.46
N LEU A 629 20.81 -2.66 15.71
CA LEU A 629 20.17 -3.46 14.66
C LEU A 629 19.48 -2.53 13.63
N PRO A 630 19.44 -2.91 12.34
CA PRO A 630 18.87 -2.12 11.26
C PRO A 630 17.33 -2.10 11.32
N PHE A 631 16.71 -1.38 10.38
CA PHE A 631 15.26 -1.32 10.17
C PHE A 631 14.48 -0.58 11.27
N ILE A 632 15.14 0.36 11.98
CA ILE A 632 14.49 1.26 12.94
C ILE A 632 13.92 2.49 12.24
N ASP A 633 14.64 3.04 11.27
CA ASP A 633 14.26 4.29 10.59
C ASP A 633 13.30 4.02 9.44
N ASP A 634 12.05 4.41 9.63
CA ASP A 634 11.04 4.29 8.59
C ASP A 634 11.19 5.39 7.53
N ASN A 635 10.97 5.05 6.26
CA ASN A 635 11.08 6.00 5.16
C ASN A 635 9.74 6.72 4.92
N ASP A 636 9.82 7.99 4.56
CA ASP A 636 8.74 8.75 3.91
C ASP A 636 8.80 8.56 2.38
N CYS A 637 7.79 9.02 1.65
CA CYS A 637 7.81 9.02 0.18
C CYS A 637 8.39 10.31 -0.45
N GLY A 638 8.84 11.27 0.37
CA GLY A 638 9.26 12.61 -0.06
C GLY A 638 10.46 12.61 -1.00
N LEU A 639 11.46 11.75 -0.80
CA LEU A 639 12.60 11.63 -1.72
C LEU A 639 12.17 11.09 -3.09
N GLY A 640 11.24 10.13 -3.10
CA GLY A 640 10.61 9.65 -4.33
C GLY A 640 9.83 10.75 -5.05
N ILE A 641 9.08 11.58 -4.31
CA ILE A 641 8.34 12.70 -4.88
C ILE A 641 9.31 13.73 -5.48
N ALA A 642 10.44 14.02 -4.81
CA ALA A 642 11.45 14.95 -5.31
C ALA A 642 12.04 14.49 -6.64
N VAL A 643 12.43 13.22 -6.75
CA VAL A 643 12.94 12.62 -8.00
C VAL A 643 11.87 12.61 -9.09
N ARG A 644 10.65 12.17 -8.76
CA ARG A 644 9.53 12.17 -9.71
C ARG A 644 9.30 13.56 -10.28
N THR A 645 9.23 14.56 -9.41
CA THR A 645 8.95 15.95 -9.78
C THR A 645 10.05 16.53 -10.66
N TYR A 646 11.32 16.28 -10.33
CA TYR A 646 12.44 16.68 -11.18
C TYR A 646 12.35 16.05 -12.59
N LEU A 647 12.16 14.73 -12.67
CA LEU A 647 12.12 14.00 -13.93
C LEU A 647 10.87 14.33 -14.77
N ASP A 648 9.76 14.71 -14.13
CA ASP A 648 8.50 15.08 -14.80
C ASP A 648 8.52 16.54 -15.28
N ASP A 649 9.41 17.39 -14.76
CA ASP A 649 9.56 18.78 -15.20
C ASP A 649 10.58 18.96 -16.33
N LEU A 650 11.58 18.07 -16.43
CA LEU A 650 12.56 18.09 -17.53
C LEU A 650 11.93 18.11 -18.95
N PRO A 651 10.87 17.34 -19.26
CA PRO A 651 10.25 17.34 -20.59
C PRO A 651 9.65 18.68 -21.02
N LEU A 652 9.47 19.66 -20.12
CA LEU A 652 9.03 21.01 -20.48
C LEU A 652 10.15 21.86 -21.10
N GLN A 653 11.40 21.43 -20.96
CA GLN A 653 12.56 22.12 -21.49
C GLN A 653 12.74 21.79 -22.97
N ALA A 654 13.19 22.75 -23.77
CA ALA A 654 13.39 22.56 -25.21
C ALA A 654 14.36 21.41 -25.53
N ASP A 655 15.39 21.23 -24.69
CA ASP A 655 16.26 20.05 -24.68
C ASP A 655 16.37 19.51 -23.24
N PRO A 656 15.56 18.49 -22.87
CA PRO A 656 15.53 17.89 -21.53
C PRO A 656 16.85 17.25 -21.08
N THR A 657 17.77 16.98 -22.02
CA THR A 657 19.06 16.35 -21.74
C THR A 657 20.21 17.36 -21.61
N SER A 658 19.97 18.61 -22.00
CA SER A 658 20.98 19.67 -21.94
C SER A 658 21.41 19.98 -20.49
N PRO A 659 22.69 20.34 -20.25
CA PRO A 659 23.15 20.78 -18.95
C PRO A 659 22.36 21.99 -18.40
N ASP A 660 21.96 22.91 -19.27
CA ASP A 660 21.25 24.14 -18.90
C ASP A 660 19.82 23.84 -18.43
N ALA A 661 19.09 22.97 -19.14
CA ALA A 661 17.76 22.50 -18.73
C ALA A 661 17.80 21.86 -17.34
N ARG A 662 18.78 20.97 -17.09
CA ARG A 662 18.94 20.31 -15.80
C ARG A 662 19.26 21.30 -14.68
N ALA A 663 20.11 22.29 -14.95
CA ALA A 663 20.45 23.33 -13.98
C ALA A 663 19.23 24.22 -13.67
N GLU A 664 18.45 24.58 -14.68
CA GLU A 664 17.22 25.36 -14.52
C GLU A 664 16.18 24.60 -13.67
N VAL A 665 15.86 23.35 -14.01
CA VAL A 665 14.87 22.56 -13.25
C VAL A 665 15.35 22.30 -11.82
N LYS A 666 16.65 22.05 -11.60
CA LYS A 666 17.22 21.94 -10.24
C LYS A 666 17.06 23.23 -9.44
N SER A 667 17.11 24.40 -10.09
CA SER A 667 16.93 25.70 -9.43
C SER A 667 15.50 25.93 -8.94
N LYS A 668 14.50 25.41 -9.67
CA LYS A 668 13.07 25.42 -9.29
C LYS A 668 12.76 24.55 -8.08
N GLY A 669 13.63 23.60 -7.73
CA GLY A 669 13.44 22.69 -6.60
C GLY A 669 13.14 23.36 -5.25
N LYS A 670 13.63 24.58 -5.03
CA LYS A 670 13.32 25.37 -3.82
C LYS A 670 11.86 25.83 -3.75
N GLU A 671 11.18 25.97 -4.88
CA GLU A 671 9.77 26.35 -4.94
C GLU A 671 8.88 25.18 -4.50
N TRP A 672 9.23 23.95 -4.90
CA TRP A 672 8.50 22.73 -4.53
C TRP A 672 8.84 22.22 -3.12
N PHE A 673 10.11 22.34 -2.71
CA PHE A 673 10.64 21.80 -1.46
C PHE A 673 11.38 22.88 -0.66
N GLN A 674 10.63 23.87 -0.15
CA GLN A 674 11.17 25.05 0.54
C GLN A 674 12.03 24.73 1.77
N HIS A 675 11.78 23.57 2.38
CA HIS A 675 12.38 23.15 3.64
C HIS A 675 13.36 21.97 3.49
N SER A 676 13.64 21.54 2.25
CA SER A 676 14.73 20.60 1.98
C SER A 676 16.09 21.23 2.33
N ASP A 677 17.01 20.44 2.88
CA ASP A 677 18.38 20.90 3.17
C ASP A 677 19.12 21.25 1.87
N SER A 678 18.94 20.42 0.85
CA SER A 678 19.42 20.64 -0.51
C SER A 678 18.62 19.80 -1.49
N PHE A 679 17.85 20.44 -2.38
CA PHE A 679 17.11 19.70 -3.41
C PHE A 679 18.07 18.92 -4.34
N THR A 680 19.17 19.56 -4.77
CA THR A 680 20.18 18.89 -5.60
C THR A 680 20.88 17.78 -4.83
N GLY A 681 21.21 17.99 -3.54
CA GLY A 681 21.83 16.96 -2.70
C GLY A 681 20.93 15.73 -2.51
N ASN A 682 19.62 15.94 -2.37
CA ASN A 682 18.62 14.86 -2.33
C ASN A 682 18.56 14.09 -3.66
N LEU A 683 18.54 14.78 -4.80
CA LEU A 683 18.60 14.11 -6.10
C LEU A 683 19.89 13.28 -6.26
N ASP A 684 21.04 13.84 -5.86
CA ASP A 684 22.33 13.14 -5.92
C ASP A 684 22.35 11.93 -4.98
N LEU A 685 21.73 12.00 -3.80
CA LEU A 685 21.54 10.87 -2.89
C LEU A 685 20.68 9.78 -3.53
N ALA A 686 19.54 10.14 -4.11
CA ALA A 686 18.64 9.19 -4.78
C ALA A 686 19.30 8.51 -5.99
N PHE A 687 20.07 9.25 -6.79
CA PHE A 687 20.77 8.68 -7.95
C PHE A 687 21.94 7.77 -7.55
N ARG A 688 22.59 8.00 -6.41
CA ARG A 688 23.57 7.06 -5.85
C ARG A 688 22.93 5.77 -5.37
N LEU A 689 21.74 5.85 -4.76
CA LEU A 689 20.96 4.66 -4.44
C LEU A 689 20.56 3.91 -5.71
N TRP A 690 20.11 4.62 -6.76
CA TRP A 690 19.86 4.03 -8.07
C TRP A 690 21.08 3.29 -8.63
N ASP A 691 22.26 3.92 -8.60
CA ASP A 691 23.49 3.29 -9.09
C ASP A 691 23.85 2.00 -8.34
N ALA A 692 23.68 2.00 -7.01
CA ALA A 692 23.88 0.82 -6.19
C ALA A 692 22.90 -0.31 -6.56
N VAL A 693 21.60 0.00 -6.63
CA VAL A 693 20.57 -0.99 -6.98
C VAL A 693 20.80 -1.53 -8.39
N TYR A 694 21.02 -0.65 -9.37
CA TYR A 694 21.32 -1.03 -10.75
C TYR A 694 22.54 -1.96 -10.83
N LYS A 695 23.65 -1.62 -10.16
CA LYS A 695 24.84 -2.46 -10.15
C LYS A 695 24.59 -3.84 -9.53
N GLY A 696 23.81 -3.88 -8.44
CA GLY A 696 23.39 -5.14 -7.82
C GLY A 696 22.57 -6.00 -8.78
N THR A 697 21.54 -5.42 -9.42
CA THR A 697 20.64 -6.16 -10.31
C THR A 697 21.33 -6.78 -11.51
N GLN A 698 22.47 -6.23 -11.97
CA GLN A 698 23.29 -6.86 -13.02
C GLN A 698 23.89 -8.22 -12.59
N HIS A 699 23.88 -8.54 -11.29
CA HIS A 699 24.45 -9.75 -10.70
C HIS A 699 23.40 -10.67 -10.04
N ALA A 700 22.11 -10.36 -10.17
CA ALA A 700 21.01 -11.11 -9.53
C ALA A 700 20.76 -12.53 -10.10
N GLY A 701 21.57 -12.98 -11.07
CA GLY A 701 21.43 -14.29 -11.70
C GLY A 701 20.21 -14.40 -12.62
N LYS A 702 19.85 -15.63 -13.04
CA LYS A 702 18.75 -15.88 -13.99
C LYS A 702 17.34 -15.71 -13.40
N GLU A 703 17.23 -15.68 -12.07
CA GLU A 703 15.95 -15.52 -11.38
C GLU A 703 15.37 -14.11 -11.55
N PHE A 704 16.24 -13.12 -11.73
CA PHE A 704 15.83 -11.75 -11.98
C PHE A 704 15.55 -11.50 -13.47
N LYS A 705 14.26 -11.37 -13.81
CA LYS A 705 13.79 -11.25 -15.20
C LYS A 705 13.81 -9.82 -15.75
N GLU A 706 13.95 -8.81 -14.89
CA GLU A 706 13.82 -7.39 -15.28
C GLU A 706 15.17 -6.70 -15.52
N GLY A 707 16.26 -7.45 -15.67
CA GLY A 707 17.60 -6.90 -15.94
C GLY A 707 17.66 -5.93 -17.13
N LYS A 708 16.93 -6.25 -18.20
CA LYS A 708 16.82 -5.37 -19.37
C LYS A 708 16.13 -4.04 -19.03
N LEU A 709 15.00 -4.09 -18.33
CA LEU A 709 14.24 -2.89 -17.93
C LEU A 709 15.13 -1.92 -17.11
N PHE A 710 15.89 -2.45 -16.15
CA PHE A 710 16.83 -1.65 -15.36
C PHE A 710 17.98 -1.09 -16.21
N GLY A 711 18.46 -1.82 -17.22
CA GLY A 711 19.47 -1.34 -18.18
C GLY A 711 18.96 -0.19 -19.05
N ASP A 712 17.75 -0.33 -19.59
CA ASP A 712 17.11 0.68 -20.43
C ASP A 712 16.81 1.96 -19.60
N ALA A 713 16.24 1.80 -18.40
CA ALA A 713 15.98 2.90 -17.47
C ALA A 713 17.27 3.61 -17.01
N ASN A 714 18.36 2.86 -16.77
CA ASN A 714 19.64 3.45 -16.39
C ASN A 714 20.25 4.29 -17.52
N SER A 715 20.13 3.81 -18.77
CA SER A 715 20.60 4.54 -19.96
C SER A 715 19.79 5.84 -20.14
N TRP A 716 18.47 5.75 -20.00
CA TRP A 716 17.56 6.89 -20.04
C TRP A 716 17.87 7.94 -18.95
N LEU A 717 18.12 7.48 -17.71
CA LEU A 717 18.42 8.34 -16.58
C LEU A 717 19.79 9.02 -16.73
N ALA A 718 20.79 8.36 -17.33
CA ALA A 718 22.14 8.87 -17.48
C ALA A 718 22.16 10.25 -18.19
N GLU A 719 21.35 10.43 -19.22
CA GLU A 719 21.22 11.70 -19.95
C GLU A 719 20.54 12.81 -19.11
N ARG A 720 19.72 12.43 -18.12
CA ARG A 720 18.85 13.33 -17.35
C ARG A 720 19.41 13.71 -15.98
N ARG A 721 20.48 13.06 -15.52
CA ARG A 721 21.06 13.29 -14.17
C ARG A 721 22.39 14.05 -14.09
N LEU A 722 23.19 14.12 -15.17
CA LEU A 722 24.57 14.61 -15.07
C LEU A 722 24.64 16.09 -14.64
N SER A 723 25.52 16.39 -13.68
CA SER A 723 25.96 17.75 -13.38
C SER A 723 27.27 18.07 -14.13
N PRO A 724 27.60 19.35 -14.40
CA PRO A 724 28.79 19.73 -15.18
C PRO A 724 30.15 19.27 -14.60
N ARG A 725 30.19 18.78 -13.35
CA ARG A 725 31.45 18.49 -12.64
C ARG A 725 32.14 17.17 -12.99
N PHE A 726 31.47 16.25 -13.69
CA PHE A 726 32.03 14.92 -14.02
C PHE A 726 32.60 14.78 -15.44
N ILE A 727 32.66 15.89 -16.21
CA ILE A 727 33.15 15.87 -17.59
C ILE A 727 34.65 15.54 -17.69
N PHE A 728 35.43 15.67 -16.61
CA PHE A 728 36.88 15.47 -16.68
C PHE A 728 37.39 14.03 -16.46
N SER A 729 36.58 13.09 -15.96
CA SER A 729 37.08 11.75 -15.61
C SER A 729 36.64 10.62 -16.56
N ILE A 730 35.52 10.79 -17.26
CA ILE A 730 34.96 9.73 -18.14
C ILE A 730 35.47 9.84 -19.59
N ILE A 731 36.02 10.99 -19.99
CA ILE A 731 36.50 11.23 -21.38
C ILE A 731 37.84 10.50 -21.68
N THR A 732 38.54 9.97 -20.67
CA THR A 732 39.87 9.34 -20.85
C THR A 732 39.84 7.84 -21.17
N MET A 733 38.68 7.16 -21.08
CA MET A 733 38.59 5.69 -21.29
C MET A 733 37.81 5.25 -22.53
N ALA A 734 37.14 6.16 -23.26
CA ALA A 734 36.28 5.81 -24.40
C ALA A 734 36.74 6.44 -25.73
N ARG A 735 38.05 6.47 -25.98
CA ARG A 735 38.61 6.79 -27.31
C ARG A 735 39.46 5.64 -27.82
N LEU A 736 38.85 4.50 -28.17
CA LEU A 736 39.51 3.53 -29.06
C LEU A 736 38.54 2.57 -29.77
N SER A 737 37.49 3.07 -30.42
CA SER A 737 36.77 2.31 -31.46
C SER A 737 35.67 3.17 -32.10
N TYR A 738 36.07 4.08 -33.00
CA TYR A 738 35.15 4.69 -33.97
C TYR A 738 35.81 4.65 -35.35
N LEU A 739 35.39 3.68 -36.16
CA LEU A 739 35.45 3.76 -37.63
C LEU A 739 34.45 2.74 -38.20
N LEU A 740 33.45 3.28 -38.91
CA LEU A 740 32.36 2.61 -39.66
C LEU A 740 31.30 1.94 -38.76
N VAL A 741 30.04 2.38 -38.73
CA VAL A 741 29.07 2.45 -39.84
C VAL A 741 28.09 3.62 -39.68
N SER A 742 27.74 4.19 -40.84
CA SER A 742 26.84 5.30 -41.13
C SER A 742 25.34 5.03 -40.90
N CYS A 743 24.62 6.14 -40.65
CA CYS A 743 23.19 6.38 -40.92
C CYS A 743 22.15 5.66 -40.05
N LEU A 744 21.63 6.39 -39.04
CA LEU A 744 20.20 6.40 -38.70
C LEU A 744 19.83 7.80 -38.17
N SER A 745 19.04 8.51 -38.97
CA SER A 745 18.39 9.76 -38.62
C SER A 745 17.34 9.52 -37.53
N VAL A 746 17.52 10.12 -36.36
CA VAL A 746 16.52 10.20 -35.30
C VAL A 746 15.49 11.24 -35.71
N VAL A 747 14.26 10.81 -36.00
CA VAL A 747 13.11 11.72 -36.13
C VAL A 747 12.47 11.82 -34.75
N SER A 748 12.69 12.94 -34.08
CA SER A 748 11.92 13.33 -32.90
C SER A 748 10.52 13.75 -33.35
N ALA A 749 9.46 13.17 -32.82
CA ALA A 749 8.10 13.65 -33.06
C ALA A 749 7.87 14.92 -32.23
N ALA A 750 8.14 16.08 -32.83
CA ALA A 750 7.73 17.38 -32.29
C ALA A 750 6.19 17.48 -32.25
N SER A 751 5.62 18.29 -31.35
CA SER A 751 4.18 18.64 -31.45
C SER A 751 3.91 19.18 -32.85
N ALA A 752 2.86 18.64 -33.48
CA ALA A 752 2.48 19.00 -34.84
C ALA A 752 1.70 20.33 -34.91
N VAL A 753 1.39 20.93 -33.74
CA VAL A 753 0.88 22.30 -33.63
C VAL A 753 2.06 23.24 -33.42
N VAL A 754 2.22 24.21 -34.30
CA VAL A 754 3.35 25.15 -34.25
C VAL A 754 3.07 26.25 -33.22
N ASP A 755 3.96 26.40 -32.25
CA ASP A 755 3.95 27.55 -31.33
C ASP A 755 4.38 28.83 -32.07
N LEU A 756 3.44 29.78 -32.15
CA LEU A 756 3.61 31.04 -32.84
C LEU A 756 3.79 32.17 -31.84
N VAL A 757 4.90 32.87 -31.98
CA VAL A 757 5.30 34.04 -31.19
C VAL A 757 5.61 35.21 -32.15
N PRO A 758 5.65 36.48 -31.68
CA PRO A 758 5.88 37.63 -32.54
C PRO A 758 7.11 37.52 -33.46
N LYS A 759 8.15 36.81 -33.02
CA LYS A 759 9.40 36.62 -33.78
C LYS A 759 9.26 35.67 -34.99
N ASN A 760 8.37 34.67 -34.93
CA ASN A 760 8.21 33.68 -36.01
C ASN A 760 6.89 33.85 -36.79
N PHE A 761 5.89 34.55 -36.23
CA PHE A 761 4.54 34.64 -36.78
C PHE A 761 4.51 35.11 -38.24
N ASP A 762 5.17 36.23 -38.55
CA ASP A 762 5.17 36.76 -39.92
C ASP A 762 5.83 35.80 -40.92
N ASN A 763 6.87 35.07 -40.51
CA ASN A 763 7.57 34.14 -41.40
C ASN A 763 6.78 32.85 -41.62
N VAL A 764 6.13 32.33 -40.58
CA VAL A 764 5.40 31.06 -40.62
C VAL A 764 3.99 31.22 -41.18
N VAL A 765 3.30 32.32 -40.86
CA VAL A 765 1.88 32.53 -41.20
C VAL A 765 1.69 33.47 -42.39
N LEU A 766 2.46 34.55 -42.49
CA LEU A 766 2.22 35.59 -43.51
C LEU A 766 3.11 35.47 -44.76
N LYS A 767 4.36 35.02 -44.60
CA LYS A 767 5.37 34.98 -45.68
C LYS A 767 5.69 33.57 -46.18
N SER A 768 5.18 32.53 -45.52
CA SER A 768 5.46 31.13 -45.87
C SER A 768 4.82 30.71 -47.19
N GLY A 769 3.80 31.44 -47.67
CA GLY A 769 2.99 31.06 -48.82
C GLY A 769 2.02 29.89 -48.53
N LYS A 770 2.00 29.39 -47.28
CA LYS A 770 1.16 28.26 -46.85
C LYS A 770 -0.09 28.79 -46.12
N PRO A 771 -1.26 28.21 -46.37
CA PRO A 771 -2.42 28.48 -45.53
C PRO A 771 -2.19 28.00 -44.09
N ALA A 772 -2.76 28.71 -43.12
CA ALA A 772 -2.62 28.39 -41.71
C ALA A 772 -3.93 28.55 -40.93
N LEU A 773 -4.27 27.58 -40.08
CA LEU A 773 -5.28 27.76 -39.04
C LEU A 773 -4.55 28.09 -37.74
N VAL A 774 -4.88 29.24 -37.14
CA VAL A 774 -4.21 29.73 -35.93
C VAL A 774 -5.21 29.91 -34.79
N GLU A 775 -4.92 29.27 -33.65
CA GLU A 775 -5.60 29.52 -32.39
C GLU A 775 -4.97 30.68 -31.63
N PHE A 776 -5.76 31.68 -31.28
CA PHE A 776 -5.39 32.72 -30.32
C PHE A 776 -6.03 32.37 -28.98
N PHE A 777 -5.20 32.04 -27.98
CA PHE A 777 -5.62 31.53 -26.67
C PHE A 777 -5.04 32.34 -25.50
N ALA A 778 -5.51 32.02 -24.29
CA ALA A 778 -4.92 32.47 -23.03
C ALA A 778 -4.88 31.31 -22.02
N PRO A 779 -3.82 31.16 -21.20
CA PRO A 779 -3.57 29.97 -20.40
C PRO A 779 -4.55 29.79 -19.22
N TRP A 780 -5.23 30.86 -18.80
CA TRP A 780 -6.25 30.82 -17.75
C TRP A 780 -7.66 30.53 -18.29
N CYS A 781 -7.88 30.52 -19.61
CA CYS A 781 -9.22 30.39 -20.20
C CYS A 781 -9.69 28.92 -20.24
N GLY A 782 -10.77 28.61 -19.52
CA GLY A 782 -11.35 27.25 -19.49
C GLY A 782 -11.79 26.72 -20.87
N HIS A 783 -12.28 27.59 -21.77
CA HIS A 783 -12.65 27.18 -23.12
C HIS A 783 -11.43 26.85 -24.01
N CYS A 784 -10.28 27.50 -23.77
CA CYS A 784 -9.03 27.17 -24.47
C CYS A 784 -8.49 25.82 -23.99
N LYS A 785 -8.52 25.58 -22.68
CA LYS A 785 -8.12 24.28 -22.10
C LYS A 785 -8.95 23.12 -22.64
N ASN A 786 -10.25 23.34 -22.89
CA ASN A 786 -11.13 22.34 -23.48
C ASN A 786 -10.85 22.09 -24.98
N LEU A 787 -10.37 23.10 -25.71
CA LEU A 787 -10.05 23.00 -27.14
C LEU A 787 -8.64 22.41 -27.38
N ALA A 788 -7.69 22.68 -26.48
CA ALA A 788 -6.30 22.27 -26.59
C ALA A 788 -6.10 20.78 -27.01
N PRO A 789 -6.75 19.77 -26.39
CA PRO A 789 -6.54 18.38 -26.81
C PRO A 789 -7.01 18.13 -28.24
N VAL A 790 -8.17 18.67 -28.62
CA VAL A 790 -8.73 18.54 -29.98
C VAL A 790 -7.86 19.27 -31.02
N TYR A 791 -7.27 20.40 -30.63
CA TYR A 791 -6.41 21.20 -31.50
C TYR A 791 -5.04 20.54 -31.73
N GLU A 792 -4.51 19.84 -30.73
CA GLU A 792 -3.32 18.99 -30.88
C GLU A 792 -3.60 17.77 -31.78
N GLU A 793 -4.76 17.12 -31.64
CA GLU A 793 -5.20 16.05 -32.54
C GLU A 793 -5.34 16.54 -33.99
N LEU A 794 -5.83 17.78 -34.18
CA LEU A 794 -5.89 18.42 -35.50
C LEU A 794 -4.49 18.65 -36.06
N GLY A 795 -3.55 19.16 -35.26
CA GLY A 795 -2.15 19.30 -35.67
C GLY A 795 -1.57 17.98 -36.14
N GLN A 796 -1.78 16.90 -35.38
CA GLN A 796 -1.33 15.56 -35.73
C GLN A 796 -1.99 15.04 -37.02
N ALA A 797 -3.29 15.26 -37.19
CA ALA A 797 -4.03 14.86 -38.38
C ALA A 797 -3.47 15.47 -39.67
N PHE A 798 -2.87 16.66 -39.60
CA PHE A 798 -2.26 17.35 -40.73
C PHE A 798 -0.73 17.35 -40.71
N ALA A 799 -0.09 16.67 -39.75
CA ALA A 799 1.37 16.59 -39.62
C ALA A 799 2.06 16.07 -40.89
N HIS A 800 1.43 15.11 -41.57
CA HIS A 800 1.91 14.56 -42.85
C HIS A 800 1.92 15.56 -44.02
N ALA A 801 1.34 16.74 -43.83
CA ALA A 801 1.23 17.82 -44.81
C ALA A 801 1.73 19.16 -44.24
N GLU A 802 2.67 19.13 -43.29
CA GLU A 802 3.32 20.32 -42.71
C GLU A 802 4.01 21.24 -43.76
N ASP A 803 4.35 20.69 -44.92
CA ASP A 803 4.87 21.42 -46.07
C ASP A 803 3.78 22.23 -46.81
N LYS A 804 2.50 21.97 -46.55
CA LYS A 804 1.35 22.51 -47.31
C LYS A 804 0.33 23.27 -46.46
N VAL A 805 0.19 22.95 -45.18
CA VAL A 805 -0.72 23.65 -44.26
C VAL A 805 -0.10 23.74 -42.87
N THR A 806 -0.31 24.86 -42.17
CA THR A 806 0.17 25.06 -40.80
C THR A 806 -1.00 25.07 -39.83
N ILE A 807 -0.92 24.25 -38.80
CA ILE A 807 -1.79 24.35 -37.61
C ILE A 807 -0.92 25.00 -36.52
N GLY A 808 -1.34 26.14 -35.99
CA GLY A 808 -0.51 26.88 -35.03
C GLY A 808 -1.31 27.53 -33.91
N LYS A 809 -0.64 27.89 -32.82
CA LYS A 809 -1.26 28.54 -31.67
C LYS A 809 -0.42 29.72 -31.18
N VAL A 810 -1.10 30.76 -30.71
CA VAL A 810 -0.53 32.00 -30.18
C VAL A 810 -1.14 32.28 -28.81
N ASP A 811 -0.30 32.43 -27.79
CA ASP A 811 -0.74 33.04 -26.53
C ASP A 811 -0.93 34.56 -26.76
N ALA A 812 -2.18 34.97 -26.91
CA ALA A 812 -2.51 36.37 -27.14
C ALA A 812 -2.74 37.16 -25.84
N ASP A 813 -2.67 36.52 -24.66
CA ASP A 813 -2.58 37.21 -23.37
C ASP A 813 -1.15 37.62 -23.06
N GLU A 814 -0.17 36.77 -23.39
CA GLU A 814 1.26 37.10 -23.36
C GLU A 814 1.63 38.06 -24.51
N HIS A 815 1.18 37.81 -25.73
CA HIS A 815 1.51 38.61 -26.92
C HIS A 815 0.37 39.54 -27.36
N ARG A 816 -0.04 40.43 -26.45
CA ARG A 816 -1.21 41.33 -26.61
C ARG A 816 -1.18 42.19 -27.87
N ASP A 817 -0.01 42.65 -28.32
CA ASP A 817 0.10 43.48 -29.52
C ASP A 817 -0.20 42.68 -30.80
N LEU A 818 0.16 41.39 -30.82
CA LEU A 818 -0.18 40.47 -31.90
C LEU A 818 -1.69 40.14 -31.89
N GLY A 819 -2.27 39.95 -30.71
CA GLY A 819 -3.72 39.81 -30.53
C GLY A 819 -4.50 41.06 -31.01
N LYS A 820 -4.03 42.27 -30.66
CA LYS A 820 -4.62 43.54 -31.13
C LYS A 820 -4.51 43.70 -32.65
N LYS A 821 -3.37 43.35 -33.25
CA LYS A 821 -3.14 43.41 -34.71
C LYS A 821 -4.22 42.66 -35.49
N PHE A 822 -4.69 41.53 -34.96
CA PHE A 822 -5.72 40.70 -35.60
C PHE A 822 -7.12 40.83 -34.98
N GLY A 823 -7.34 41.82 -34.10
CA GLY A 823 -8.64 42.13 -33.53
C GLY A 823 -9.22 41.08 -32.58
N ILE A 824 -8.36 40.39 -31.80
CA ILE A 824 -8.80 39.39 -30.82
C ILE A 824 -9.46 40.08 -29.62
N GLN A 825 -10.75 39.81 -29.40
CA GLN A 825 -11.55 40.39 -28.31
C GLN A 825 -11.95 39.36 -27.24
N GLY A 826 -11.67 38.07 -27.46
CA GLY A 826 -11.97 36.98 -26.53
C GLY A 826 -11.26 35.68 -26.93
N PHE A 827 -11.27 34.69 -26.03
CA PHE A 827 -10.53 33.43 -26.19
C PHE A 827 -11.44 32.19 -26.04
N PRO A 828 -11.16 31.08 -26.75
CA PRO A 828 -10.26 30.99 -27.89
C PRO A 828 -10.89 31.62 -29.14
N THR A 829 -10.07 32.26 -29.97
CA THR A 829 -10.46 32.73 -31.31
C THR A 829 -9.61 32.03 -32.36
N LEU A 830 -10.26 31.35 -33.31
CA LEU A 830 -9.59 30.65 -34.41
C LEU A 830 -9.65 31.51 -35.68
N LYS A 831 -8.51 31.70 -36.34
CA LYS A 831 -8.41 32.47 -37.59
C LYS A 831 -7.72 31.68 -38.69
N TRP A 832 -8.26 31.77 -39.89
CA TRP A 832 -7.73 31.16 -41.11
C TRP A 832 -6.95 32.19 -41.93
N PHE A 833 -5.71 31.86 -42.26
CA PHE A 833 -4.83 32.61 -43.15
C PHE A 833 -4.68 31.83 -44.44
N ASP A 834 -4.85 32.48 -45.59
CA ASP A 834 -4.82 31.83 -46.91
C ASP A 834 -3.41 31.72 -47.52
N GLY A 835 -2.40 32.23 -46.81
CA GLY A 835 -0.99 32.27 -47.25
C GLY A 835 -0.69 33.32 -48.32
N LYS A 836 -1.65 34.18 -48.71
CA LYS A 836 -1.52 35.15 -49.80
C LYS A 836 -1.65 36.62 -49.36
N GLY A 837 -1.97 36.87 -48.10
CA GLY A 837 -2.09 38.22 -47.55
C GLY A 837 -2.17 38.25 -46.03
N ASP A 838 -2.34 39.46 -45.48
CA ASP A 838 -2.36 39.75 -44.04
C ASP A 838 -3.77 39.81 -43.44
N LYS A 839 -4.80 39.46 -44.22
CA LYS A 839 -6.21 39.51 -43.82
C LYS A 839 -6.77 38.10 -43.54
N PRO A 840 -6.80 37.64 -42.28
CA PRO A 840 -7.41 36.36 -41.94
C PRO A 840 -8.94 36.42 -41.96
N VAL A 841 -9.55 35.23 -42.05
CA VAL A 841 -11.00 35.01 -41.89
C VAL A 841 -11.27 34.30 -40.56
N ASP A 842 -12.30 34.71 -39.84
CA ASP A 842 -12.70 34.06 -38.59
C ASP A 842 -13.30 32.68 -38.85
N TYR A 843 -12.86 31.69 -38.07
CA TYR A 843 -13.48 30.36 -38.06
C TYR A 843 -14.60 30.32 -37.00
N ASN A 844 -15.83 30.09 -37.47
CA ASN A 844 -17.04 30.05 -36.64
C ASN A 844 -17.72 28.67 -36.62
N GLY A 845 -17.01 27.62 -37.04
CA GLY A 845 -17.53 26.24 -37.07
C GLY A 845 -17.42 25.50 -35.71
N GLY A 846 -17.79 24.22 -35.72
CA GLY A 846 -17.66 23.33 -34.56
C GLY A 846 -16.22 23.18 -34.09
N ARG A 847 -16.02 22.96 -32.79
CA ARG A 847 -14.69 22.89 -32.16
C ARG A 847 -14.21 21.46 -31.92
N ASP A 848 -14.90 20.48 -32.49
CA ASP A 848 -14.53 19.08 -32.54
C ASP A 848 -13.57 18.79 -33.72
N LEU A 849 -12.85 17.67 -33.64
CA LEU A 849 -11.83 17.29 -34.61
C LEU A 849 -12.41 17.14 -36.04
N GLU A 850 -13.63 16.65 -36.17
CA GLU A 850 -14.30 16.44 -37.46
C GLU A 850 -14.61 17.77 -38.16
N SER A 851 -15.20 18.72 -37.43
CA SER A 851 -15.52 20.07 -37.91
C SER A 851 -14.27 20.85 -38.31
N LEU A 852 -13.21 20.76 -37.50
CA LEU A 852 -11.93 21.43 -37.77
C LEU A 852 -11.21 20.78 -38.95
N SER A 853 -11.16 19.45 -38.99
CA SER A 853 -10.51 18.70 -40.08
C SER A 853 -11.23 18.90 -41.41
N SER A 854 -12.57 18.92 -41.40
CA SER A 854 -13.37 19.17 -42.59
C SER A 854 -13.14 20.57 -43.14
N PHE A 855 -13.07 21.58 -42.26
CA PHE A 855 -12.76 22.95 -42.67
C PHE A 855 -11.37 23.08 -43.29
N VAL A 856 -10.34 22.52 -42.64
CA VAL A 856 -8.97 22.54 -43.20
C VAL A 856 -8.93 21.78 -44.54
N SER A 857 -9.65 20.66 -44.65
CA SER A 857 -9.75 19.88 -45.88
C SER A 857 -10.47 20.63 -47.00
N GLU A 858 -11.54 21.36 -46.70
CA GLU A 858 -12.28 22.18 -47.68
C GLU A 858 -11.42 23.33 -48.20
N LYS A 859 -10.65 23.98 -47.32
CA LYS A 859 -9.82 25.13 -47.70
C LYS A 859 -8.53 24.74 -48.43
N THR A 860 -8.02 23.53 -48.22
CA THR A 860 -6.70 23.12 -48.73
C THR A 860 -6.73 21.94 -49.71
N GLY A 861 -7.83 21.17 -49.74
CA GLY A 861 -7.92 19.89 -50.46
C GLY A 861 -7.12 18.73 -49.82
N ILE A 862 -6.52 18.94 -48.64
CA ILE A 862 -5.70 17.95 -47.92
C ILE A 862 -6.62 17.15 -47.00
N LYS A 863 -6.53 15.81 -47.03
CA LYS A 863 -7.30 14.95 -46.12
C LYS A 863 -6.51 14.68 -44.83
N PRO A 864 -7.14 14.65 -43.65
CA PRO A 864 -6.47 14.31 -42.39
C PRO A 864 -5.95 12.87 -42.38
N ARG A 865 -4.84 12.62 -41.69
CA ARG A 865 -4.28 11.29 -41.35
C ARG A 865 -3.87 11.29 -39.87
N GLY A 866 -4.59 10.55 -39.03
CA GLY A 866 -4.28 10.36 -37.60
C GLY A 866 -4.34 8.88 -37.22
N PRO A 867 -3.89 8.51 -35.99
CA PRO A 867 -3.94 7.13 -35.54
C PRO A 867 -5.39 6.65 -35.60
N LYS A 868 -5.61 5.48 -36.19
CA LYS A 868 -6.90 4.81 -36.02
C LYS A 868 -7.03 4.55 -34.52
N GLN A 869 -7.94 5.26 -33.84
CA GLN A 869 -8.59 4.66 -32.67
C GLN A 869 -9.03 3.27 -33.11
N GLU A 870 -8.71 2.26 -32.32
CA GLU A 870 -9.33 0.95 -32.51
C GLU A 870 -10.83 1.22 -32.60
N PRO A 871 -11.51 0.74 -33.66
CA PRO A 871 -12.93 0.97 -33.80
C PRO A 871 -13.61 0.51 -32.51
N SER A 872 -14.40 1.40 -31.91
CA SER A 872 -15.17 1.05 -30.72
C SER A 872 -16.07 -0.13 -31.06
N GLU A 873 -16.03 -1.17 -30.23
CA GLU A 873 -16.95 -2.30 -30.34
C GLU A 873 -18.35 -1.92 -29.79
N VAL A 874 -18.50 -0.71 -29.25
CA VAL A 874 -19.79 -0.16 -28.82
C VAL A 874 -20.50 0.47 -30.01
N GLU A 875 -21.68 -0.04 -30.35
CA GLU A 875 -22.50 0.51 -31.43
C GLU A 875 -23.16 1.84 -31.01
N MET A 876 -22.94 2.91 -31.79
CA MET A 876 -23.61 4.19 -31.57
C MET A 876 -24.97 4.21 -32.27
N LEU A 877 -26.05 4.32 -31.50
CA LEU A 877 -27.41 4.36 -32.00
C LEU A 877 -27.94 5.79 -32.10
N THR A 878 -28.67 6.06 -33.18
CA THR A 878 -29.36 7.31 -33.49
C THR A 878 -30.85 7.04 -33.70
N ASP A 879 -31.65 8.07 -33.93
CA ASP A 879 -33.10 7.95 -34.18
C ASP A 879 -33.45 7.02 -35.36
N SER A 880 -32.56 6.90 -36.34
CA SER A 880 -32.72 5.99 -37.47
C SER A 880 -32.22 4.59 -37.17
N SER A 881 -31.01 4.43 -36.62
CA SER A 881 -30.42 3.12 -36.37
C SER A 881 -31.04 2.40 -35.17
N PHE A 882 -31.52 3.12 -34.15
CA PHE A 882 -32.20 2.53 -33.00
C PHE A 882 -33.44 1.75 -33.42
N LYS A 883 -34.24 2.29 -34.37
CA LYS A 883 -35.47 1.65 -34.86
C LYS A 883 -35.21 0.39 -35.70
N THR A 884 -34.00 0.26 -36.27
CA THR A 884 -33.59 -0.89 -37.07
C THR A 884 -32.83 -1.94 -36.25
N THR A 885 -32.04 -1.53 -35.27
CA THR A 885 -31.26 -2.42 -34.40
C THR A 885 -32.12 -3.05 -33.32
N ILE A 886 -33.07 -2.31 -32.74
CA ILE A 886 -33.97 -2.80 -31.69
C ILE A 886 -35.20 -3.51 -32.28
N GLY A 887 -35.48 -4.72 -31.78
CA GLY A 887 -36.54 -5.60 -32.30
C GLY A 887 -36.10 -6.51 -33.46
N GLY A 888 -34.81 -6.55 -33.76
CA GLY A 888 -34.19 -7.48 -34.72
C GLY A 888 -33.93 -8.86 -34.13
N ASP A 889 -32.97 -9.59 -34.69
CA ASP A 889 -32.59 -10.96 -34.29
C ASP A 889 -31.55 -11.03 -33.15
N LYS A 890 -31.13 -9.87 -32.61
CA LYS A 890 -30.10 -9.75 -31.57
C LYS A 890 -30.63 -9.18 -30.26
N ASP A 891 -30.00 -9.59 -29.17
CA ASP A 891 -30.16 -9.03 -27.83
C ASP A 891 -29.28 -7.78 -27.68
N VAL A 892 -29.86 -6.65 -27.28
CA VAL A 892 -29.15 -5.34 -27.32
C VAL A 892 -29.18 -4.67 -25.95
N LEU A 893 -28.01 -4.38 -25.39
CA LEU A 893 -27.86 -3.59 -24.17
C LEU A 893 -27.47 -2.14 -24.53
N VAL A 894 -28.30 -1.17 -24.17
CA VAL A 894 -28.14 0.24 -24.56
C VAL A 894 -27.91 1.14 -23.35
N ALA A 895 -26.83 1.92 -23.36
CA ALA A 895 -26.62 3.03 -22.45
C ALA A 895 -27.04 4.38 -23.08
N PHE A 896 -28.00 5.06 -22.48
CA PHE A 896 -28.36 6.43 -22.80
C PHE A 896 -27.49 7.39 -22.00
N THR A 897 -26.68 8.19 -22.69
CA THR A 897 -25.59 8.99 -22.13
C THR A 897 -25.65 10.45 -22.59
N ALA A 898 -24.86 11.33 -21.95
CA ALA A 898 -24.68 12.71 -22.37
C ALA A 898 -23.19 13.12 -22.24
N PRO A 899 -22.64 13.93 -23.17
CA PRO A 899 -21.21 14.22 -23.25
C PRO A 899 -20.67 15.05 -22.07
N TRP A 900 -21.53 15.78 -21.36
CA TRP A 900 -21.18 16.56 -20.18
C TRP A 900 -21.34 15.79 -18.85
N CYS A 901 -21.94 14.60 -18.85
CA CYS A 901 -22.25 13.86 -17.64
C CYS A 901 -21.03 13.11 -17.09
N GLY A 902 -20.59 13.44 -15.87
CA GLY A 902 -19.46 12.78 -15.21
C GLY A 902 -19.68 11.27 -14.97
N HIS A 903 -20.90 10.86 -14.59
CA HIS A 903 -21.22 9.44 -14.42
C HIS A 903 -21.16 8.65 -15.74
N CYS A 904 -21.47 9.28 -16.87
CA CYS A 904 -21.33 8.66 -18.20
C CYS A 904 -19.85 8.51 -18.59
N LYS A 905 -19.02 9.51 -18.28
CA LYS A 905 -17.57 9.45 -18.51
C LYS A 905 -16.91 8.34 -17.69
N ASN A 906 -17.34 8.16 -16.44
CA ASN A 906 -16.85 7.08 -15.59
C ASN A 906 -17.32 5.69 -16.04
N LEU A 907 -18.50 5.58 -16.66
CA LEU A 907 -19.03 4.32 -17.20
C LEU A 907 -18.36 3.92 -18.52
N ALA A 908 -17.87 4.88 -19.31
CA ALA A 908 -17.39 4.63 -20.66
C ALA A 908 -16.29 3.54 -20.76
N PRO A 909 -15.24 3.50 -19.90
CA PRO A 909 -14.23 2.45 -19.96
C PRO A 909 -14.80 1.05 -19.70
N THR A 910 -15.71 0.93 -18.74
CA THR A 910 -16.41 -0.33 -18.43
C THR A 910 -17.32 -0.75 -19.57
N TRP A 911 -17.98 0.21 -20.23
CA TRP A 911 -18.87 -0.06 -21.37
C TRP A 911 -18.11 -0.55 -22.60
N GLU A 912 -16.92 -0.01 -22.86
CA GLU A 912 -16.03 -0.49 -23.94
C GLU A 912 -15.45 -1.87 -23.62
N SER A 913 -15.09 -2.15 -22.36
CA SER A 913 -14.59 -3.47 -21.95
C SER A 913 -15.68 -4.54 -22.06
N LEU A 914 -16.90 -4.21 -21.63
CA LEU A 914 -18.08 -5.05 -21.83
C LEU A 914 -18.34 -5.34 -23.32
N ALA A 915 -18.22 -4.36 -24.20
CA ALA A 915 -18.38 -4.59 -25.64
C ALA A 915 -17.32 -5.54 -26.20
N LYS A 916 -16.08 -5.44 -25.72
CA LYS A 916 -15.00 -6.38 -26.07
C LYS A 916 -15.26 -7.79 -25.55
N ASP A 917 -15.80 -7.92 -24.34
CA ASP A 917 -16.12 -9.22 -23.75
C ASP A 917 -17.14 -10.01 -24.57
N PHE A 918 -18.09 -9.32 -25.20
CA PHE A 918 -19.15 -9.91 -26.01
C PHE A 918 -18.90 -9.87 -27.53
N VAL A 919 -17.71 -9.45 -27.99
CA VAL A 919 -17.41 -9.31 -29.43
C VAL A 919 -17.54 -10.63 -30.21
N LEU A 920 -17.33 -11.76 -29.53
CA LEU A 920 -17.45 -13.11 -30.12
C LEU A 920 -18.87 -13.70 -30.01
N GLU A 921 -19.83 -12.96 -29.43
CA GLU A 921 -21.25 -13.34 -29.36
C GLU A 921 -22.05 -12.65 -30.48
N PRO A 922 -22.31 -13.32 -31.62
CA PRO A 922 -22.93 -12.68 -32.78
C PRO A 922 -24.37 -12.18 -32.54
N ASN A 923 -25.02 -12.70 -31.49
CA ASN A 923 -26.39 -12.39 -31.10
C ASN A 923 -26.48 -11.29 -30.03
N VAL A 924 -25.36 -10.77 -29.53
CA VAL A 924 -25.34 -9.72 -28.50
C VAL A 924 -24.76 -8.43 -29.09
N VAL A 925 -25.38 -7.30 -28.77
CA VAL A 925 -24.89 -5.97 -29.15
C VAL A 925 -24.82 -5.08 -27.91
N ILE A 926 -23.65 -4.50 -27.67
CA ILE A 926 -23.46 -3.46 -26.65
C ILE A 926 -23.47 -2.11 -27.36
N ALA A 927 -24.41 -1.25 -26.99
CA ALA A 927 -24.69 -0.01 -27.70
C ALA A 927 -24.76 1.20 -26.76
N LYS A 928 -24.59 2.40 -27.32
CA LYS A 928 -24.79 3.66 -26.63
C LYS A 928 -25.58 4.65 -27.49
N VAL A 929 -26.32 5.53 -26.83
CA VAL A 929 -27.07 6.64 -27.42
C VAL A 929 -26.59 7.93 -26.74
N ASP A 930 -26.20 8.94 -27.52
CA ASP A 930 -26.06 10.29 -27.00
C ASP A 930 -27.44 10.94 -26.96
N ALA A 931 -28.06 10.96 -25.78
CA ALA A 931 -29.41 11.45 -25.57
C ALA A 931 -29.55 12.98 -25.77
N GLU A 932 -28.43 13.72 -25.86
CA GLU A 932 -28.40 15.16 -26.10
C GLU A 932 -28.05 15.53 -27.55
N ALA A 933 -27.75 14.54 -28.40
CA ALA A 933 -27.51 14.79 -29.82
C ALA A 933 -28.83 14.99 -30.57
N GLU A 934 -28.86 15.96 -31.50
CA GLU A 934 -30.07 16.28 -32.28
C GLU A 934 -30.62 15.09 -33.10
N ASN A 935 -29.75 14.14 -33.45
CA ASN A 935 -30.10 12.93 -34.19
C ASN A 935 -30.50 11.74 -33.30
N ALA A 936 -30.62 11.92 -31.97
CA ALA A 936 -30.94 10.85 -31.01
C ALA A 936 -31.91 11.29 -29.88
N LYS A 937 -32.18 12.61 -29.78
CA LYS A 937 -33.10 13.20 -28.80
C LYS A 937 -34.51 12.65 -28.87
N ALA A 938 -35.03 12.31 -30.06
CA ALA A 938 -36.39 11.76 -30.18
C ALA A 938 -36.47 10.37 -29.54
N THR A 939 -35.47 9.52 -29.80
CA THR A 939 -35.35 8.18 -29.19
C THR A 939 -35.22 8.26 -27.68
N ALA A 940 -34.39 9.16 -27.14
CA ALA A 940 -34.25 9.32 -25.69
C ALA A 940 -35.57 9.71 -25.01
N ARG A 941 -36.36 10.59 -25.65
CA ARG A 941 -37.70 10.98 -25.16
C ARG A 941 -38.71 9.85 -25.27
N GLU A 942 -38.77 9.15 -26.40
CA GLU A 942 -39.66 7.99 -26.63
C GLU A 942 -39.35 6.87 -25.62
N GLN A 943 -38.09 6.70 -25.24
CA GLN A 943 -37.64 5.73 -24.23
C GLN A 943 -37.79 6.25 -22.79
N GLY A 944 -38.32 7.45 -22.55
CA GLY A 944 -38.57 7.96 -21.20
C GLY A 944 -37.31 8.19 -20.37
N VAL A 945 -36.19 8.58 -21.00
CA VAL A 945 -34.94 8.86 -20.30
C VAL A 945 -35.04 10.20 -19.57
N THR A 946 -34.95 10.18 -18.23
CA THR A 946 -35.04 11.37 -17.37
C THR A 946 -33.73 11.70 -16.64
N GLY A 947 -32.70 10.86 -16.78
CA GLY A 947 -31.38 11.04 -16.17
C GLY A 947 -30.31 10.18 -16.82
N TYR A 948 -29.03 10.47 -16.55
CA TYR A 948 -27.89 9.84 -17.22
C TYR A 948 -26.86 9.26 -16.22
N PRO A 949 -26.22 8.12 -16.53
CA PRO A 949 -26.60 7.18 -17.58
C PRO A 949 -27.88 6.41 -17.19
N THR A 950 -28.76 6.18 -18.17
CA THR A 950 -29.88 5.23 -18.07
C THR A 950 -29.55 4.02 -18.93
N ILE A 951 -29.68 2.80 -18.41
CA ILE A 951 -29.30 1.58 -19.13
C ILE A 951 -30.53 0.71 -19.31
N LYS A 952 -30.73 0.19 -20.52
CA LYS A 952 -31.84 -0.71 -20.86
C LYS A 952 -31.38 -1.88 -21.72
N PHE A 953 -31.99 -3.04 -21.48
CA PHE A 953 -31.80 -4.25 -22.27
C PHE A 953 -33.02 -4.52 -23.14
N PHE A 954 -32.79 -4.81 -24.41
CA PHE A 954 -33.82 -5.11 -25.40
C PHE A 954 -33.64 -6.55 -25.87
N PRO A 955 -34.54 -7.47 -25.49
CA PRO A 955 -34.47 -8.86 -25.95
C PRO A 955 -34.68 -8.96 -27.47
N LYS A 956 -34.06 -9.97 -28.09
CA LYS A 956 -34.27 -10.26 -29.51
C LYS A 956 -35.76 -10.39 -29.86
N GLY A 957 -36.16 -9.78 -30.97
CA GLY A 957 -37.55 -9.71 -31.43
C GLY A 957 -38.46 -8.77 -30.63
N SER A 958 -37.97 -8.14 -29.56
CA SER A 958 -38.73 -7.20 -28.73
C SER A 958 -38.27 -5.76 -28.90
N LYS A 959 -39.23 -4.83 -28.88
CA LYS A 959 -38.97 -3.39 -28.81
C LYS A 959 -39.14 -2.82 -27.40
N GLU A 960 -39.54 -3.66 -26.46
CA GLU A 960 -39.72 -3.27 -25.06
C GLU A 960 -38.39 -3.38 -24.31
N GLY A 961 -37.93 -2.25 -23.77
CA GLY A 961 -36.68 -2.16 -23.03
C GLY A 961 -36.87 -2.46 -21.54
N ILE A 962 -36.12 -3.43 -21.02
CA ILE A 962 -36.05 -3.78 -19.60
C ILE A 962 -35.01 -2.87 -18.95
N ALA A 963 -35.40 -2.11 -17.91
CA ALA A 963 -34.47 -1.25 -17.20
C ALA A 963 -33.44 -2.07 -16.42
N TYR A 964 -32.17 -1.68 -16.51
CA TYR A 964 -31.09 -2.26 -15.71
C TYR A 964 -30.93 -1.50 -14.40
N SER A 965 -31.03 -2.19 -13.26
CA SER A 965 -30.89 -1.63 -11.91
C SER A 965 -29.76 -2.27 -11.09
N GLY A 966 -28.90 -3.06 -11.72
CA GLY A 966 -27.75 -3.71 -11.07
C GLY A 966 -26.55 -2.76 -10.85
N ALA A 967 -25.49 -3.30 -10.27
CA ALA A 967 -24.22 -2.57 -10.07
C ALA A 967 -23.57 -2.24 -11.42
N ARG A 968 -22.88 -1.09 -11.52
CA ARG A 968 -22.27 -0.64 -12.77
C ARG A 968 -20.81 -1.10 -12.93
N SER A 969 -20.51 -2.32 -12.49
CA SER A 969 -19.20 -2.97 -12.70
C SER A 969 -19.24 -3.89 -13.91
N GLU A 970 -18.07 -4.23 -14.44
CA GLU A 970 -17.95 -5.13 -15.60
C GLU A 970 -18.55 -6.51 -15.30
N GLU A 971 -18.26 -7.06 -14.12
CA GLU A 971 -18.77 -8.37 -13.65
C GLU A 971 -20.29 -8.39 -13.63
N ALA A 972 -20.92 -7.35 -13.09
CA ALA A 972 -22.37 -7.25 -12.94
C ALA A 972 -23.08 -7.05 -14.29
N PHE A 973 -22.40 -6.46 -15.28
CA PHE A 973 -22.92 -6.40 -16.65
C PHE A 973 -22.75 -7.72 -17.39
N VAL A 974 -21.59 -8.37 -17.27
CA VAL A 974 -21.33 -9.68 -17.88
C VAL A 974 -22.32 -10.71 -17.36
N GLU A 975 -22.53 -10.79 -16.04
CA GLU A 975 -23.52 -11.70 -15.43
C GLU A 975 -24.93 -11.43 -15.96
N PHE A 976 -25.34 -10.17 -16.02
CA PHE A 976 -26.65 -9.79 -16.52
C PHE A 976 -26.85 -10.12 -18.01
N VAL A 977 -25.86 -9.82 -18.86
CA VAL A 977 -25.95 -10.12 -20.30
C VAL A 977 -25.93 -11.63 -20.53
N ASN A 978 -25.12 -12.39 -19.79
CA ASN A 978 -25.15 -13.85 -19.81
C ASN A 978 -26.52 -14.41 -19.45
N GLU A 979 -27.12 -13.93 -18.35
CA GLU A 979 -28.45 -14.37 -17.89
C GLU A 979 -29.53 -14.08 -18.94
N LYS A 980 -29.50 -12.88 -19.55
CA LYS A 980 -30.56 -12.45 -20.48
C LYS A 980 -30.38 -12.97 -21.91
N ALA A 981 -29.15 -13.09 -22.38
CA ALA A 981 -28.84 -13.55 -23.75
C ALA A 981 -28.55 -15.06 -23.83
N GLY A 982 -28.42 -15.76 -22.69
CA GLY A 982 -28.09 -17.19 -22.65
C GLY A 982 -26.66 -17.47 -23.11
N THR A 983 -25.73 -16.59 -22.74
CA THR A 983 -24.30 -16.66 -23.07
C THR A 983 -23.48 -16.97 -21.82
N HIS A 984 -22.18 -17.21 -22.00
CA HIS A 984 -21.30 -17.75 -20.96
C HIS A 984 -19.94 -17.04 -20.93
N ARG A 985 -19.95 -15.72 -21.11
CA ARG A 985 -18.73 -14.92 -21.12
C ARG A 985 -18.21 -14.67 -19.70
N ALA A 986 -16.91 -14.59 -19.55
CA ALA A 986 -16.24 -14.14 -18.34
C ALA A 986 -15.58 -12.78 -18.60
N VAL A 987 -15.31 -12.03 -17.54
CA VAL A 987 -14.58 -10.75 -17.62
C VAL A 987 -13.25 -10.94 -18.35
N GLY A 988 -12.99 -10.11 -19.36
CA GLY A 988 -11.83 -10.24 -20.26
C GLY A 988 -12.08 -11.10 -21.51
N GLY A 989 -13.34 -11.41 -21.82
CA GLY A 989 -13.80 -12.00 -23.09
C GLY A 989 -13.68 -13.52 -23.24
N GLY A 990 -13.17 -14.20 -22.20
CA GLY A 990 -13.13 -15.66 -22.13
C GLY A 990 -14.51 -16.30 -21.91
N LEU A 991 -14.55 -17.63 -21.80
CA LEU A 991 -15.74 -18.38 -21.44
C LEU A 991 -15.67 -18.88 -19.98
N ASP A 992 -16.82 -18.93 -19.31
CA ASP A 992 -16.96 -19.50 -17.98
C ASP A 992 -16.94 -21.05 -17.99
N ASP A 993 -17.08 -21.66 -16.81
CA ASP A 993 -17.06 -23.11 -16.61
C ASP A 993 -18.35 -23.82 -17.06
N LYS A 994 -19.41 -23.07 -17.38
CA LYS A 994 -20.70 -23.59 -17.86
C LYS A 994 -20.78 -23.62 -19.38
N ALA A 995 -19.91 -22.89 -20.07
CA ALA A 995 -19.90 -22.86 -21.53
C ALA A 995 -19.75 -24.26 -22.14
N GLY A 996 -20.66 -24.60 -23.06
CA GLY A 996 -20.69 -25.87 -23.78
C GLY A 996 -21.34 -27.04 -23.03
N ILE A 997 -21.70 -26.87 -21.76
CA ILE A 997 -22.40 -27.89 -20.96
C ILE A 997 -23.89 -27.87 -21.28
N ILE A 998 -24.49 -29.05 -21.42
CA ILE A 998 -25.92 -29.20 -21.66
C ILE A 998 -26.51 -29.98 -20.48
N ALA A 999 -27.24 -29.29 -19.60
CA ALA A 999 -27.73 -29.85 -18.34
C ALA A 999 -28.44 -31.21 -18.48
N SER A 1000 -29.31 -31.36 -19.50
CA SER A 1000 -30.04 -32.61 -19.74
C SER A 1000 -29.16 -33.78 -20.20
N LEU A 1001 -28.02 -33.52 -20.84
CA LEU A 1001 -27.04 -34.54 -21.20
C LEU A 1001 -26.09 -34.81 -20.03
N ASP A 1002 -25.78 -33.79 -19.23
CA ASP A 1002 -24.92 -33.91 -18.05
C ASP A 1002 -25.54 -34.79 -16.97
N GLU A 1003 -26.85 -34.66 -16.73
CA GLU A 1003 -27.59 -35.56 -15.84
C GLU A 1003 -27.49 -37.02 -16.28
N LEU A 1004 -27.52 -37.29 -17.60
CA LEU A 1004 -27.32 -38.64 -18.14
C LEU A 1004 -25.87 -39.11 -17.95
N VAL A 1005 -24.88 -38.25 -18.19
CA VAL A 1005 -23.47 -38.56 -17.98
C VAL A 1005 -23.21 -38.90 -16.50
N ALA A 1006 -23.70 -38.10 -15.56
CA ALA A 1006 -23.57 -38.34 -14.13
C ALA A 1006 -24.23 -39.67 -13.70
N LYS A 1007 -25.41 -39.97 -14.24
CA LYS A 1007 -26.18 -41.19 -13.91
C LYS A 1007 -25.46 -42.48 -14.34
N TYR A 1008 -24.82 -42.50 -15.50
CA TYR A 1008 -24.24 -43.73 -16.06
C TYR A 1008 -22.71 -43.85 -15.92
N THR A 1009 -22.00 -42.74 -15.70
CA THR A 1009 -20.56 -42.77 -15.37
C THR A 1009 -20.34 -43.38 -13.97
N SER A 1010 -21.29 -43.18 -13.05
CA SER A 1010 -21.31 -43.77 -11.71
C SER A 1010 -21.60 -45.28 -11.68
N SER A 1011 -22.27 -45.82 -12.70
CA SER A 1011 -22.70 -47.23 -12.79
C SER A 1011 -21.82 -48.10 -13.70
N GLN A 1012 -20.77 -47.53 -14.32
CA GLN A 1012 -19.87 -48.16 -15.30
C GLN A 1012 -20.53 -48.74 -16.58
N ASN A 1013 -21.80 -48.43 -16.85
CA ASN A 1013 -22.53 -48.89 -18.04
C ASN A 1013 -22.39 -47.92 -19.23
N VAL A 1014 -21.19 -47.88 -19.83
CA VAL A 1014 -20.85 -46.96 -20.93
C VAL A 1014 -21.64 -47.24 -22.22
N GLU A 1015 -22.05 -48.50 -22.46
CA GLU A 1015 -22.86 -48.86 -23.65
C GLU A 1015 -24.30 -48.31 -23.57
N GLU A 1016 -24.88 -48.28 -22.37
CA GLU A 1016 -26.22 -47.76 -22.12
C GLU A 1016 -26.22 -46.22 -22.15
N LEU A 1017 -25.17 -45.58 -21.59
CA LEU A 1017 -24.93 -44.14 -21.69
C LEU A 1017 -24.92 -43.67 -23.15
N LEU A 1018 -24.21 -44.40 -24.03
CA LEU A 1018 -24.12 -44.06 -25.44
C LEU A 1018 -25.49 -44.09 -26.13
N GLY A 1019 -26.36 -45.06 -25.78
CA GLY A 1019 -27.71 -45.17 -26.31
C GLY A 1019 -28.61 -43.99 -25.90
N GLU A 1020 -28.60 -43.64 -24.62
CA GLU A 1020 -29.42 -42.55 -24.06
C GLU A 1020 -28.93 -41.17 -24.52
N VAL A 1021 -27.61 -40.92 -24.53
CA VAL A 1021 -27.04 -39.66 -25.04
C VAL A 1021 -27.31 -39.51 -26.54
N LYS A 1022 -27.22 -40.58 -27.35
CA LYS A 1022 -27.60 -40.54 -28.79
C LYS A 1022 -29.09 -40.23 -28.99
N LYS A 1023 -29.97 -40.67 -28.09
CA LYS A 1023 -31.41 -40.40 -28.16
C LYS A 1023 -31.74 -38.96 -27.75
N ALA A 1024 -31.17 -38.49 -26.64
CA ALA A 1024 -31.35 -37.14 -26.13
C ALA A 1024 -30.75 -36.08 -27.07
N ALA A 1025 -29.58 -36.34 -27.65
CA ALA A 1025 -28.92 -35.41 -28.58
C ALA A 1025 -29.67 -35.19 -29.89
N LYS A 1026 -30.52 -36.14 -30.35
CA LYS A 1026 -31.31 -35.99 -31.59
C LYS A 1026 -32.35 -34.86 -31.53
N GLY A 1027 -32.75 -34.44 -30.33
CA GLY A 1027 -33.72 -33.36 -30.12
C GLY A 1027 -33.11 -31.97 -29.89
N LEU A 1028 -31.78 -31.85 -29.83
CA LEU A 1028 -31.08 -30.62 -29.45
C LEU A 1028 -30.44 -29.95 -30.68
N GLN A 1029 -30.66 -28.65 -30.83
CA GLN A 1029 -30.02 -27.81 -31.87
C GLN A 1029 -28.71 -27.17 -31.37
N ASP A 1030 -28.01 -27.81 -30.43
CA ASP A 1030 -26.74 -27.31 -29.86
C ASP A 1030 -25.53 -28.01 -30.50
N LYS A 1031 -24.50 -27.24 -30.86
CA LYS A 1031 -23.29 -27.74 -31.53
C LYS A 1031 -22.49 -28.73 -30.68
N TYR A 1032 -22.57 -28.65 -29.34
CA TYR A 1032 -21.85 -29.54 -28.42
C TYR A 1032 -22.62 -30.82 -28.09
N ALA A 1033 -23.92 -30.93 -28.40
CA ALA A 1033 -24.68 -32.17 -28.22
C ALA A 1033 -24.08 -33.35 -29.00
N GLN A 1034 -23.56 -33.09 -30.21
CA GLN A 1034 -22.84 -34.10 -31.00
C GLN A 1034 -21.46 -34.42 -30.41
N TYR A 1035 -20.84 -33.48 -29.69
CA TYR A 1035 -19.58 -33.71 -29.00
C TYR A 1035 -19.77 -34.64 -27.79
N TYR A 1036 -20.85 -34.49 -27.01
CA TYR A 1036 -21.25 -35.45 -25.97
C TYR A 1036 -21.39 -36.88 -26.53
N VAL A 1037 -22.08 -37.05 -27.67
CA VAL A 1037 -22.20 -38.35 -28.35
C VAL A 1037 -20.83 -38.92 -28.74
N LYS A 1038 -19.95 -38.08 -29.29
CA LYS A 1038 -18.60 -38.47 -29.71
C LYS A 1038 -17.73 -38.89 -28.53
N VAL A 1039 -17.79 -38.17 -27.41
CA VAL A 1039 -17.05 -38.50 -26.19
C VAL A 1039 -17.55 -39.84 -25.61
N ALA A 1040 -18.86 -40.04 -25.52
CA ALA A 1040 -19.44 -41.31 -25.08
C ALA A 1040 -19.07 -42.49 -25.99
N GLU A 1041 -19.05 -42.29 -27.31
CA GLU A 1041 -18.64 -43.32 -28.29
C GLU A 1041 -17.15 -43.66 -28.21
N LYS A 1042 -16.30 -42.68 -27.89
CA LYS A 1042 -14.87 -42.91 -27.70
C LYS A 1042 -14.56 -43.56 -26.35
N LEU A 1043 -15.34 -43.25 -25.32
CA LEU A 1043 -15.26 -43.90 -24.02
C LEU A 1043 -15.65 -45.38 -24.06
N SER A 1044 -16.62 -45.77 -24.91
CA SER A 1044 -16.97 -47.19 -25.08
C SER A 1044 -15.82 -48.00 -25.73
N GLN A 1045 -14.94 -47.35 -26.48
CA GLN A 1045 -13.76 -47.95 -27.11
C GLN A 1045 -12.51 -47.89 -26.24
N ASN A 1046 -12.35 -46.83 -25.43
CA ASN A 1046 -11.21 -46.60 -24.56
C ASN A 1046 -11.64 -45.86 -23.29
N LYS A 1047 -11.62 -46.55 -22.14
CA LYS A 1047 -12.05 -46.03 -20.84
C LYS A 1047 -11.22 -44.83 -20.34
N GLU A 1048 -9.99 -44.67 -20.81
CA GLU A 1048 -9.10 -43.55 -20.42
C GLU A 1048 -9.18 -42.35 -21.39
N TYR A 1049 -10.10 -42.38 -22.36
CA TYR A 1049 -10.17 -41.35 -23.41
C TYR A 1049 -10.46 -39.96 -22.85
N ALA A 1050 -11.43 -39.82 -21.94
CA ALA A 1050 -11.81 -38.52 -21.37
C ALA A 1050 -10.62 -37.87 -20.62
N ASP A 1051 -9.96 -38.63 -19.74
CA ASP A 1051 -8.77 -38.18 -19.00
C ASP A 1051 -7.65 -37.69 -19.94
N LYS A 1052 -7.31 -38.48 -20.96
CA LYS A 1052 -6.21 -38.17 -21.89
C LYS A 1052 -6.54 -36.99 -22.80
N GLU A 1053 -7.77 -36.91 -23.28
CA GLU A 1053 -8.21 -35.84 -24.17
C GLU A 1053 -8.35 -34.52 -23.42
N PHE A 1054 -8.87 -34.53 -22.20
CA PHE A 1054 -8.96 -33.35 -21.33
C PHE A 1054 -7.57 -32.77 -21.05
N ALA A 1055 -6.60 -33.61 -20.63
CA ALA A 1055 -5.22 -33.17 -20.40
C ALA A 1055 -4.55 -32.62 -21.68
N ARG A 1056 -4.86 -33.19 -22.85
CA ARG A 1056 -4.35 -32.70 -24.14
C ARG A 1056 -4.95 -31.35 -24.49
N VAL A 1057 -6.26 -31.16 -24.32
CA VAL A 1057 -6.96 -29.90 -24.61
C VAL A 1057 -6.48 -28.79 -23.67
N LYS A 1058 -6.36 -29.04 -22.35
CA LYS A 1058 -5.76 -28.08 -21.39
C LYS A 1058 -4.36 -27.64 -21.81
N LYS A 1059 -3.49 -28.57 -22.24
CA LYS A 1059 -2.14 -28.24 -22.73
C LYS A 1059 -2.16 -27.36 -23.99
N ILE A 1060 -3.14 -27.53 -24.87
CA ILE A 1060 -3.27 -26.71 -26.08
C ILE A 1060 -3.74 -25.29 -25.71
N ILE A 1061 -4.69 -25.16 -24.79
CA ILE A 1061 -5.15 -23.87 -24.28
C ILE A 1061 -3.98 -23.14 -23.61
N ALA A 1062 -3.22 -23.80 -22.73
CA ALA A 1062 -2.09 -23.21 -22.01
C ALA A 1062 -0.91 -22.81 -22.92
N LYS A 1063 -0.73 -23.44 -24.09
CA LYS A 1063 0.34 -23.12 -25.03
C LYS A 1063 0.10 -21.79 -25.78
N GLY A 1064 -1.13 -21.31 -25.83
CA GLY A 1064 -1.51 -20.07 -26.53
C GLY A 1064 -1.36 -20.13 -28.06
N GLY A 1065 -1.73 -19.04 -28.75
CA GLY A 1065 -1.53 -18.86 -30.20
C GLY A 1065 -2.61 -19.47 -31.12
N SER A 1066 -3.78 -19.84 -30.58
CA SER A 1066 -4.96 -20.20 -31.38
C SER A 1066 -5.86 -18.99 -31.60
N ALA A 1067 -6.61 -18.97 -32.70
CA ALA A 1067 -7.63 -17.94 -32.95
C ALA A 1067 -8.69 -17.94 -31.82
N PRO A 1068 -9.24 -16.78 -31.41
CA PRO A 1068 -10.16 -16.67 -30.28
C PRO A 1068 -11.36 -17.63 -30.34
N GLU A 1069 -11.98 -17.78 -31.50
CA GLU A 1069 -13.13 -18.68 -31.72
C GLU A 1069 -12.74 -20.16 -31.53
N LYS A 1070 -11.49 -20.49 -31.83
CA LYS A 1070 -10.93 -21.83 -31.60
C LYS A 1070 -10.59 -22.05 -30.13
N VAL A 1071 -10.19 -21.00 -29.40
CA VAL A 1071 -9.99 -21.07 -27.95
C VAL A 1071 -11.33 -21.33 -27.25
N ASP A 1072 -12.38 -20.62 -27.64
CA ASP A 1072 -13.74 -20.81 -27.12
C ASP A 1072 -14.27 -22.24 -27.34
N ASP A 1073 -14.09 -22.79 -28.54
CA ASP A 1073 -14.44 -24.19 -28.85
C ASP A 1073 -13.63 -25.19 -28.01
N LEU A 1074 -12.34 -24.92 -27.76
CA LEU A 1074 -11.50 -25.77 -26.92
C LEU A 1074 -11.90 -25.69 -25.44
N ILE A 1075 -12.23 -24.52 -24.91
CA ILE A 1075 -12.70 -24.32 -23.53
C ILE A 1075 -14.04 -25.04 -23.34
N SER A 1076 -15.00 -24.83 -24.25
CA SER A 1076 -16.29 -25.51 -24.18
C SER A 1076 -16.16 -27.04 -24.25
N ARG A 1077 -15.27 -27.56 -25.10
CA ARG A 1077 -14.97 -29.01 -25.14
C ARG A 1077 -14.28 -29.50 -23.88
N SER A 1078 -13.40 -28.70 -23.29
CA SER A 1078 -12.77 -28.99 -22.01
C SER A 1078 -13.80 -29.11 -20.89
N ASN A 1079 -14.76 -28.18 -20.83
CA ASN A 1079 -15.86 -28.20 -19.87
C ASN A 1079 -16.74 -29.45 -20.05
N VAL A 1080 -17.08 -29.82 -21.30
CA VAL A 1080 -17.81 -31.07 -21.58
C VAL A 1080 -17.01 -32.31 -21.16
N LEU A 1081 -15.72 -32.39 -21.49
CA LEU A 1081 -14.87 -33.53 -21.12
C LEU A 1081 -14.75 -33.70 -19.61
N ARG A 1082 -14.72 -32.60 -18.85
CA ARG A 1082 -14.67 -32.58 -17.39
C ARG A 1082 -15.83 -33.37 -16.77
N GLN A 1083 -17.01 -33.34 -17.40
CA GLN A 1083 -18.21 -34.01 -16.90
C GLN A 1083 -18.14 -35.54 -17.01
N PHE A 1084 -17.23 -36.07 -17.83
CA PHE A 1084 -17.01 -37.51 -17.97
C PHE A 1084 -15.89 -38.05 -17.05
N LEU A 1085 -15.31 -37.21 -16.17
CA LEU A 1085 -14.26 -37.59 -15.23
C LEU A 1085 -14.86 -38.13 -13.91
N SER A 1086 -14.16 -39.03 -13.21
CA SER A 1086 -14.60 -39.58 -11.91
C SER A 1086 -14.57 -38.52 -10.79
N GLN A 1087 -15.52 -38.55 -9.84
CA GLN A 1087 -15.63 -37.60 -8.71
C GLN A 1087 -14.31 -37.39 -7.93
N GLU A 1088 -13.53 -38.44 -7.64
CA GLU A 1088 -12.23 -38.32 -6.93
C GLU A 1088 -11.18 -37.49 -7.69
N LYS A 1089 -11.24 -37.42 -9.02
CA LYS A 1089 -10.30 -36.64 -9.86
C LYS A 1089 -10.80 -35.23 -10.12
N ALA A 1090 -12.12 -35.03 -10.19
CA ALA A 1090 -12.72 -33.70 -10.26
C ALA A 1090 -12.40 -32.87 -9.00
N ASP A 1091 -12.38 -33.51 -7.82
CA ASP A 1091 -12.03 -32.88 -6.54
C ASP A 1091 -10.53 -32.60 -6.37
N MET A 1092 -9.65 -33.36 -7.05
CA MET A 1092 -8.21 -33.07 -7.08
C MET A 1092 -7.90 -31.86 -7.96
N ASP A 1093 -8.54 -31.72 -9.12
CA ASP A 1093 -8.28 -30.62 -10.05
C ASP A 1093 -8.84 -29.26 -9.55
N MET A 1094 -9.91 -29.24 -8.75
CA MET A 1094 -10.38 -27.99 -8.11
C MET A 1094 -9.38 -27.41 -7.09
N LYS A 1095 -8.46 -28.23 -6.55
CA LYS A 1095 -7.39 -27.77 -5.65
C LYS A 1095 -6.18 -27.19 -6.38
N ASP A 1096 -6.04 -27.46 -7.67
CA ASP A 1096 -4.94 -26.96 -8.51
C ASP A 1096 -5.35 -25.70 -9.32
N GLU A 1097 -6.66 -25.39 -9.40
CA GLU A 1097 -7.22 -24.16 -10.02
C GLU A 1097 -7.59 -23.06 -8.99
N LEU A 1098 -7.50 -23.34 -7.68
CA LEU A 1098 -7.57 -22.38 -6.55
C LEU A 1098 -6.17 -22.09 -6.02
#